data_AF-A0A6I5C1A5-F1
#
_entry.id   AF-A0A6I5C1A5-F1
#
_cell.length_a   1.000
_cell.length_b   1.000
_cell.length_c   1.000
_cell.angle_alpha   90.00
_cell.angle_beta   90.00
_cell.angle_gamma   90.00
#
_symmetry.space_group_name_H-M   'P 1'
#
loop_
_entity.id
_entity.type
_entity.pdbx_description
1 polymer ?
#
loop_
_entity_poly.entity_id
_entity_poly.type
_entity_poly.pdbx_seq_one_letter_code
_entity_poly.pdbx_strand_id
1 'polypeptide(L)'
;RRQAFFPPARGLSAAPGTSAAPHTASDGDLAVPAALGKRLFYLHPGLTWIESEGQVRRQQARLFLEQHRLVRRFDAAGLLEHVRYALARSKDRRLRTQALRFVFQLHRSRQSSGTLRLRDLGLYVPTADGPLIAAVNAKFGPGWSGSLGDDLARVAQEGQGESTSLRSLARQFVAAPDAFLRRGESEADWRAFLGELGVTDGFRPVCTPTADTTAEGSQLTPAHLVRMAKVPAGVAEQWQPHLGRDAHTAQFPYTPYTGTPAWRLPGQEVVERLSEPARLAFARLVLNGLPRWPAACFTSTWVRDRTGAKDPQEMPTPLEAFVRAQPWLPVRGRGRAVRFVRPRDAWHCPSGAEDEPLFAPTVARQVASLLEDAAVASALRSYEMPTWDDPRDSDRLVRALAGFVAAGTVGAEDRPAVQRANEHAWRSLVARHRTAAAPGGASFTDGALLAESGERLIAVPFAALRDGTGTLHVTDERASVRTRIAQEMERPLLVVPGLAREIVALLVARGARSVRHVDEARLEVVVDGQPLDRSRPGVALVGDLPWLPTALAALADHAPQGIRPTETSLAELAAAVRRIVSRTYGTLRIRLDDEEVPLPDRLGGVLPLPDDHRPLLLGRERPQDWDGVARLAEPVAQLIGRPDLGVRLRLVARELEHLHAGLRDPGQQELGRALGLSAHQLAETVGRLEGTTAAVVHRCHPFLVHFLGRRQADDLVEPPPRDTRELQEAIERHAARLPSTADVFVAEARRARDLDELRVALGVGLAEFNTTLAGLAPVHEVISHADAHREAVQTYLQLHRGELLDRLRRARLERFDAREAQPDWPWLRALEEIEHPGEWDTTLDTASPQQVRARVEEALGERLGARLPAEGADLPACTSLLPRNRAAVNAAVPELVALIRACAQPLPAALDDDEPAESVIRLLDAAGALDFRLLGPDDIAAWLAALGHWPSGMPASADPAVHRVTAAGLENGRRAADPARARSERRRRIVTVAGKEIDVHTGDFGELTAELQRALDADPRLL
;
A
#
# COMPACT_ATOMS: atom_id res chain seq x y z
N ARG A 1 -17.17 -80.84 1.47
CA ARG A 1 -18.36 -80.96 2.34
C ARG A 1 -19.32 -79.83 2.02
N ARG A 2 -20.57 -80.14 1.69
CA ARG A 2 -21.61 -79.14 1.41
C ARG A 2 -22.17 -78.60 2.74
N GLN A 3 -22.63 -77.35 2.77
CA GLN A 3 -23.28 -76.75 3.94
C GLN A 3 -24.79 -76.77 3.80
N ALA A 4 -25.48 -77.10 4.90
CA ALA A 4 -26.94 -77.12 4.96
C ALA A 4 -27.49 -75.69 5.16
N PHE A 5 -28.50 -75.34 4.39
CA PHE A 5 -29.25 -74.10 4.49
C PHE A 5 -30.74 -74.37 4.68
N PHE A 6 -31.44 -73.49 5.40
CA PHE A 6 -32.89 -73.42 5.30
C PHE A 6 -33.28 -72.97 3.88
N PRO A 7 -34.40 -73.47 3.33
CA PRO A 7 -34.87 -73.01 2.02
C PRO A 7 -35.20 -71.50 2.06
N PRO A 8 -35.04 -70.77 0.95
CA PRO A 8 -35.51 -69.39 0.84
C PRO A 8 -37.01 -69.33 1.14
N ALA A 9 -37.47 -68.26 1.78
CA ALA A 9 -38.89 -68.06 2.05
C ALA A 9 -39.65 -67.97 0.72
N ARG A 10 -40.32 -69.05 0.29
CA ARG A 10 -41.26 -68.99 -0.82
C ARG A 10 -42.43 -68.12 -0.37
N GLY A 11 -42.72 -67.05 -1.11
CA GLY A 11 -43.97 -66.32 -0.97
C GLY A 11 -45.14 -67.30 -0.98
N LEU A 12 -45.99 -67.22 0.05
CA LEU A 12 -47.25 -67.94 0.13
C LEU A 12 -48.05 -67.66 -1.14
N SER A 13 -48.34 -68.72 -1.91
CA SER A 13 -49.19 -68.66 -3.10
C SER A 13 -50.58 -68.15 -2.72
N ALA A 14 -51.10 -67.27 -3.57
CA ALA A 14 -52.34 -66.53 -3.42
C ALA A 14 -53.57 -67.39 -3.10
N ALA A 15 -54.37 -66.94 -2.12
CA ALA A 15 -55.82 -67.15 -2.09
C ALA A 15 -56.49 -65.89 -2.66
N PRO A 16 -57.52 -66.00 -3.53
CA PRO A 16 -58.08 -64.86 -4.21
C PRO A 16 -59.04 -64.09 -3.29
N GLY A 17 -58.82 -62.78 -3.21
CA GLY A 17 -59.80 -61.83 -2.68
C GLY A 17 -59.39 -61.19 -1.36
N THR A 18 -58.53 -60.17 -1.41
CA THR A 18 -58.69 -58.91 -0.66
C THR A 18 -57.58 -57.93 -1.05
N SER A 19 -57.98 -56.69 -1.29
CA SER A 19 -57.13 -55.56 -1.69
C SER A 19 -56.02 -55.32 -0.66
N ALA A 20 -54.76 -55.28 -1.12
CA ALA A 20 -53.58 -55.07 -0.28
C ALA A 20 -52.85 -53.78 -0.63
N ALA A 21 -52.58 -52.99 0.42
CA ALA A 21 -51.68 -51.86 0.45
C ALA A 21 -50.21 -52.27 0.16
N PRO A 22 -49.35 -51.35 -0.30
CA PRO A 22 -48.04 -51.70 -0.85
C PRO A 22 -46.95 -51.61 0.23
N HIS A 23 -46.64 -52.69 0.95
CA HIS A 23 -45.39 -52.76 1.72
C HIS A 23 -44.83 -54.19 1.80
N THR A 24 -43.75 -54.44 1.06
CA THR A 24 -42.44 -54.96 1.48
C THR A 24 -41.77 -55.64 0.29
N ALA A 25 -40.60 -55.13 -0.09
CA ALA A 25 -39.78 -55.70 -1.15
C ALA A 25 -39.51 -57.19 -0.84
N SER A 26 -39.83 -58.03 -1.82
CA SER A 26 -39.73 -59.47 -1.73
C SER A 26 -38.28 -59.94 -1.54
N ASP A 27 -38.11 -60.96 -0.71
CA ASP A 27 -36.88 -61.72 -0.44
C ASP A 27 -36.41 -62.57 -1.66
N GLY A 28 -36.77 -62.13 -2.88
CA GLY A 28 -36.87 -62.97 -4.08
C GLY A 28 -35.68 -62.96 -5.04
N ASP A 29 -34.65 -62.15 -4.84
CA ASP A 29 -33.63 -61.89 -5.90
C ASP A 29 -32.16 -62.21 -5.52
N LEU A 30 -31.92 -63.03 -4.49
CA LEU A 30 -30.57 -63.47 -4.12
C LEU A 30 -30.11 -64.70 -4.94
N ALA A 31 -29.73 -64.49 -6.20
CA ALA A 31 -29.19 -65.54 -7.07
C ALA A 31 -27.75 -65.94 -6.68
N VAL A 32 -27.59 -67.04 -5.94
CA VAL A 32 -26.27 -67.56 -5.55
C VAL A 32 -25.52 -68.11 -6.78
N PRO A 33 -24.26 -67.71 -7.04
CA PRO A 33 -23.49 -68.19 -8.19
C PRO A 33 -23.28 -69.71 -8.19
N ALA A 34 -23.29 -70.32 -9.37
CA ALA A 34 -23.20 -71.77 -9.54
C ALA A 34 -21.99 -72.44 -8.82
N ALA A 35 -20.82 -71.77 -8.75
CA ALA A 35 -19.66 -72.34 -8.05
C ALA A 35 -19.83 -72.38 -6.51
N LEU A 36 -20.56 -71.41 -5.95
CA LEU A 36 -20.97 -71.40 -4.54
C LEU A 36 -22.14 -72.38 -4.31
N GLY A 37 -23.10 -72.41 -5.24
CA GLY A 37 -24.26 -73.32 -5.24
C GLY A 37 -23.89 -74.80 -5.14
N LYS A 38 -22.80 -75.24 -5.79
CA LYS A 38 -22.31 -76.64 -5.70
C LYS A 38 -21.88 -77.06 -4.28
N ARG A 39 -21.67 -76.10 -3.39
CA ARG A 39 -21.18 -76.29 -2.01
C ARG A 39 -22.26 -76.06 -0.95
N LEU A 40 -23.49 -75.75 -1.36
CA LEU A 40 -24.63 -75.66 -0.48
C LEU A 40 -25.67 -76.72 -0.84
N PHE A 41 -26.53 -77.06 0.12
CA PHE A 41 -27.76 -77.80 -0.11
C PHE A 41 -28.83 -77.28 0.84
N TYR A 42 -30.08 -77.37 0.40
CA TYR A 42 -31.22 -76.96 1.23
C TYR A 42 -31.78 -78.16 1.99
N LEU A 43 -32.30 -77.90 3.19
CA LEU A 43 -33.16 -78.87 3.87
C LEU A 43 -34.42 -79.12 3.03
N HIS A 44 -35.01 -80.31 3.21
CA HIS A 44 -36.19 -80.72 2.44
C HIS A 44 -37.33 -79.70 2.63
N PRO A 45 -37.97 -79.23 1.54
CA PRO A 45 -38.98 -78.16 1.62
C PRO A 45 -40.26 -78.59 2.36
N GLY A 46 -40.51 -79.90 2.49
CA GLY A 46 -41.63 -80.45 3.27
C GLY A 46 -41.43 -80.44 4.79
N LEU A 47 -40.30 -79.94 5.30
CA LEU A 47 -40.07 -79.77 6.73
C LEU A 47 -40.58 -78.39 7.19
N THR A 48 -41.50 -78.37 8.14
CA THR A 48 -42.09 -77.15 8.69
C THR A 48 -41.19 -76.59 9.78
N TRP A 49 -40.60 -75.41 9.59
CA TRP A 49 -39.63 -74.81 10.51
C TRP A 49 -40.21 -73.69 11.39
N ILE A 50 -41.52 -73.45 11.26
CA ILE A 50 -42.28 -72.35 11.86
C ILE A 50 -43.64 -72.92 12.26
N GLU A 51 -44.07 -72.71 13.50
CA GLU A 51 -45.44 -72.96 13.92
C GLU A 51 -46.33 -71.76 13.60
N SER A 52 -47.48 -72.02 12.98
CA SER A 52 -48.47 -71.01 12.60
C SER A 52 -49.76 -71.23 13.38
N GLU A 53 -49.74 -70.90 14.66
CA GLU A 53 -50.94 -70.66 15.49
C GLU A 53 -50.89 -69.22 16.01
N GLY A 54 -51.54 -68.29 15.28
CA GLY A 54 -51.75 -66.90 15.69
C GLY A 54 -50.54 -65.94 15.65
N GLN A 55 -49.32 -66.42 15.94
CA GLN A 55 -48.06 -65.70 15.72
C GLN A 55 -47.00 -66.63 15.15
N VAL A 56 -46.21 -66.15 14.19
CA VAL A 56 -45.09 -66.87 13.55
C VAL A 56 -44.02 -67.15 14.62
N ARG A 57 -44.07 -68.32 15.26
CA ARG A 57 -43.05 -68.78 16.23
C ARG A 57 -42.12 -69.79 15.57
N ARG A 58 -40.80 -69.58 15.72
CA ARG A 58 -39.78 -70.53 15.24
C ARG A 58 -39.82 -71.77 16.12
N GLN A 59 -39.86 -72.96 15.51
CA GLN A 59 -39.82 -74.21 16.27
C GLN A 59 -38.49 -74.35 17.04
N GLN A 60 -38.53 -75.03 18.20
CA GLN A 60 -37.32 -75.29 18.99
C GLN A 60 -36.23 -76.04 18.19
N ALA A 61 -36.62 -76.95 17.30
CA ALA A 61 -35.70 -77.65 16.41
C ALA A 61 -34.96 -76.70 15.45
N ARG A 62 -35.65 -75.68 14.91
CA ARG A 62 -35.02 -74.62 14.09
C ARG A 62 -34.03 -73.81 14.91
N LEU A 63 -34.43 -73.40 16.12
CA LEU A 63 -33.57 -72.63 17.03
C LEU A 63 -32.32 -73.42 17.42
N PHE A 64 -32.45 -74.70 17.72
CA PHE A 64 -31.34 -75.61 18.01
C PHE A 64 -30.36 -75.71 16.82
N LEU A 65 -30.87 -75.95 15.61
CA LEU A 65 -30.05 -76.04 14.40
C LEU A 65 -29.34 -74.72 14.04
N GLU A 66 -30.00 -73.59 14.26
CA GLU A 66 -29.43 -72.24 14.09
C GLU A 66 -28.36 -71.94 15.16
N GLN A 67 -28.65 -72.17 16.45
CA GLN A 67 -27.75 -71.89 17.59
C GLN A 67 -26.47 -72.72 17.53
N HIS A 68 -26.56 -74.01 17.20
CA HIS A 68 -25.41 -74.90 17.07
C HIS A 68 -24.71 -74.81 15.70
N ARG A 69 -25.13 -73.87 14.82
CA ARG A 69 -24.56 -73.65 13.47
C ARG A 69 -24.56 -74.91 12.58
N LEU A 70 -25.50 -75.82 12.79
CA LEU A 70 -25.66 -77.05 12.02
C LEU A 70 -26.34 -76.78 10.67
N VAL A 71 -27.25 -75.80 10.64
CA VAL A 71 -27.95 -75.33 9.43
C VAL A 71 -27.94 -73.80 9.42
N ARG A 72 -27.62 -73.22 8.26
CA ARG A 72 -27.50 -71.76 8.09
C ARG A 72 -28.79 -71.14 7.60
N ARG A 73 -29.05 -69.90 8.02
CA ARG A 73 -30.13 -69.06 7.48
C ARG A 73 -29.80 -68.67 6.03
N PHE A 74 -30.82 -68.63 5.17
CA PHE A 74 -30.69 -68.11 3.81
C PHE A 74 -30.92 -66.60 3.82
N ASP A 75 -30.00 -65.87 4.42
CA ASP A 75 -29.95 -64.41 4.46
C ASP A 75 -28.51 -63.94 4.19
N ALA A 76 -28.32 -62.62 4.08
CA ALA A 76 -27.02 -62.02 3.78
C ALA A 76 -25.93 -62.51 4.76
N ALA A 77 -26.21 -62.56 6.06
CA ALA A 77 -25.26 -63.02 7.07
C ALA A 77 -24.86 -64.49 6.86
N GLY A 78 -25.83 -65.40 6.69
CA GLY A 78 -25.55 -66.82 6.45
C GLY A 78 -24.80 -67.09 5.14
N LEU A 79 -25.11 -66.32 4.09
CA LEU A 79 -24.44 -66.39 2.78
C LEU A 79 -22.99 -65.89 2.83
N LEU A 80 -22.73 -64.77 3.50
CA LEU A 80 -21.36 -64.26 3.72
C LEU A 80 -20.50 -65.27 4.50
N GLU A 81 -21.09 -65.88 5.51
CA GLU A 81 -20.42 -66.85 6.36
C GLU A 81 -20.10 -68.16 5.59
N HIS A 82 -20.94 -68.52 4.62
CA HIS A 82 -20.68 -69.59 3.66
C HIS A 82 -19.59 -69.24 2.65
N VAL A 83 -19.56 -68.01 2.14
CA VAL A 83 -18.47 -67.52 1.28
C VAL A 83 -17.13 -67.66 2.01
N ARG A 84 -17.03 -67.19 3.26
CA ARG A 84 -15.83 -67.33 4.09
C ARG A 84 -15.38 -68.80 4.19
N TYR A 85 -16.29 -69.71 4.47
CA TYR A 85 -15.98 -71.15 4.57
C TYR A 85 -15.56 -71.75 3.22
N ALA A 86 -16.23 -71.38 2.13
CA ALA A 86 -15.93 -71.89 0.79
C ALA A 86 -14.55 -71.45 0.31
N LEU A 87 -14.17 -70.20 0.59
CA LEU A 87 -12.86 -69.62 0.24
C LEU A 87 -11.73 -70.20 1.10
N ALA A 88 -11.95 -70.45 2.40
CA ALA A 88 -10.95 -71.06 3.27
C ALA A 88 -10.54 -72.48 2.83
N ARG A 89 -11.42 -73.20 2.12
CA ARG A 89 -11.20 -74.61 1.72
C ARG A 89 -10.95 -74.79 0.22
N SER A 90 -10.80 -73.71 -0.54
CA SER A 90 -10.69 -73.79 -2.01
C SER A 90 -9.70 -72.77 -2.56
N LYS A 91 -8.83 -73.23 -3.46
CA LYS A 91 -7.93 -72.38 -4.26
C LYS A 91 -8.46 -72.10 -5.67
N ASP A 92 -9.67 -72.56 -6.00
CA ASP A 92 -10.28 -72.40 -7.31
C ASP A 92 -10.46 -70.91 -7.69
N ARG A 93 -9.87 -70.51 -8.82
CA ARG A 93 -9.91 -69.15 -9.38
C ARG A 93 -11.33 -68.73 -9.77
N ARG A 94 -12.13 -69.65 -10.32
CA ARG A 94 -13.51 -69.36 -10.74
C ARG A 94 -14.40 -69.07 -9.54
N LEU A 95 -14.28 -69.87 -8.49
CA LEU A 95 -14.97 -69.65 -7.21
C LEU A 95 -14.61 -68.29 -6.59
N ARG A 96 -13.32 -67.94 -6.53
CA ARG A 96 -12.85 -66.66 -5.97
C ARG A 96 -13.42 -65.45 -6.72
N THR A 97 -13.41 -65.50 -8.05
CA THR A 97 -13.94 -64.42 -8.90
C THR A 97 -15.46 -64.27 -8.75
N GLN A 98 -16.20 -65.39 -8.74
CA GLN A 98 -17.65 -65.37 -8.55
C GLN A 98 -18.03 -64.91 -7.13
N ALA A 99 -17.27 -65.30 -6.11
CA ALA A 99 -17.47 -64.86 -4.74
C ALA A 99 -17.28 -63.35 -4.58
N LEU A 100 -16.23 -62.76 -5.16
CA LEU A 100 -15.99 -61.31 -5.13
C LEU A 100 -17.16 -60.53 -5.74
N ARG A 101 -17.63 -60.94 -6.92
CA ARG A 101 -18.78 -60.33 -7.60
C ARG A 101 -20.07 -60.42 -6.81
N PHE A 102 -20.35 -61.61 -6.27
CA PHE A 102 -21.56 -61.86 -5.48
C PHE A 102 -21.58 -61.03 -4.20
N VAL A 103 -20.45 -60.95 -3.48
CA VAL A 103 -20.36 -60.15 -2.26
C VAL A 103 -20.49 -58.65 -2.57
N PHE A 104 -19.95 -58.17 -3.69
CA PHE A 104 -20.18 -56.78 -4.12
C PHE A 104 -21.66 -56.49 -4.41
N GLN A 105 -22.37 -57.39 -5.10
CA GLN A 105 -23.80 -57.21 -5.37
C GLN A 105 -24.61 -57.15 -4.06
N LEU A 106 -24.25 -58.00 -3.09
CA LEU A 106 -24.86 -58.00 -1.75
C LEU A 106 -24.55 -56.73 -0.94
N HIS A 107 -23.34 -56.18 -1.10
CA HIS A 107 -22.95 -54.90 -0.49
C HIS A 107 -23.73 -53.73 -1.10
N ARG A 108 -23.85 -53.69 -2.44
CA ARG A 108 -24.58 -52.65 -3.17
C ARG A 108 -26.09 -52.65 -2.90
N SER A 109 -26.70 -53.83 -2.69
CA SER A 109 -28.13 -53.93 -2.32
C SER A 109 -28.44 -53.54 -0.87
N ARG A 110 -27.42 -53.15 -0.08
CA ARG A 110 -27.51 -52.78 1.35
C ARG A 110 -28.22 -53.81 2.23
N GLN A 111 -28.22 -55.09 1.85
CA GLN A 111 -28.78 -56.20 2.65
C GLN A 111 -27.86 -56.67 3.78
N SER A 112 -26.82 -55.90 4.13
CA SER A 112 -25.83 -56.25 5.16
C SER A 112 -26.36 -56.05 6.59
N SER A 113 -27.37 -56.83 6.98
CA SER A 113 -27.80 -56.95 8.37
C SER A 113 -27.05 -58.10 9.03
N GLY A 114 -25.79 -57.89 9.43
CA GLY A 114 -25.00 -58.94 10.09
C GLY A 114 -23.67 -58.48 10.69
N THR A 115 -23.29 -59.13 11.79
CA THR A 115 -22.11 -58.90 12.65
C THR A 115 -20.74 -59.20 12.01
N LEU A 116 -20.68 -59.69 10.78
CA LEU A 116 -19.44 -60.12 10.13
C LEU A 116 -18.83 -58.98 9.30
N ARG A 117 -17.59 -58.55 9.61
CA ARG A 117 -16.88 -57.53 8.84
C ARG A 117 -16.44 -58.10 7.50
N LEU A 118 -16.60 -57.34 6.41
CA LEU A 118 -16.23 -57.78 5.05
C LEU A 118 -14.76 -58.23 4.93
N ARG A 119 -13.87 -57.59 5.70
CA ARG A 119 -12.44 -57.96 5.79
C ARG A 119 -12.20 -59.42 6.21
N ASP A 120 -13.10 -60.00 7.01
CA ASP A 120 -12.95 -61.35 7.58
C ASP A 120 -13.37 -62.47 6.60
N LEU A 121 -13.88 -62.10 5.42
CA LEU A 121 -14.35 -63.04 4.40
C LEU A 121 -13.20 -63.77 3.67
N GLY A 122 -12.00 -63.21 3.69
CA GLY A 122 -10.84 -63.78 2.98
C GLY A 122 -10.99 -63.74 1.45
N LEU A 123 -11.62 -62.68 0.93
CA LEU A 123 -11.81 -62.47 -0.50
C LEU A 123 -10.49 -62.20 -1.24
N TYR A 124 -10.49 -62.54 -2.53
CA TYR A 124 -9.35 -62.35 -3.42
C TYR A 124 -9.72 -61.39 -4.55
N VAL A 125 -8.79 -60.52 -4.92
CA VAL A 125 -8.96 -59.49 -5.95
C VAL A 125 -7.95 -59.70 -7.08
N PRO A 126 -8.32 -59.41 -8.34
CA PRO A 126 -7.39 -59.46 -9.45
C PRO A 126 -6.36 -58.34 -9.34
N THR A 127 -5.10 -58.70 -9.58
CA THR A 127 -3.99 -57.73 -9.71
C THR A 127 -3.87 -57.24 -11.14
N ALA A 128 -3.15 -56.13 -11.34
CA ALA A 128 -2.82 -55.60 -12.66
C ALA A 128 -2.11 -56.64 -13.56
N ASP A 129 -1.24 -57.47 -12.97
CA ASP A 129 -0.47 -58.51 -13.69
C ASP A 129 -1.26 -59.82 -13.92
N GLY A 130 -2.52 -59.89 -13.48
CA GLY A 130 -3.42 -61.03 -13.71
C GLY A 130 -3.62 -62.08 -12.59
N PRO A 131 -2.71 -62.36 -11.64
CA PRO A 131 -2.99 -63.29 -10.54
C PRO A 131 -3.98 -62.71 -9.52
N LEU A 132 -4.70 -63.60 -8.83
CA LEU A 132 -5.57 -63.24 -7.70
C LEU A 132 -4.77 -63.21 -6.40
N ILE A 133 -4.82 -62.10 -5.66
CA ILE A 133 -4.23 -61.97 -4.31
C ILE A 133 -5.30 -61.74 -3.26
N ALA A 134 -5.01 -62.04 -2.00
CA ALA A 134 -5.94 -61.74 -0.91
C ALA A 134 -6.14 -60.22 -0.80
N ALA A 135 -7.39 -59.77 -0.65
CA ALA A 135 -7.74 -58.35 -0.64
C ALA A 135 -6.96 -57.56 0.44
N VAL A 136 -6.72 -58.17 1.60
CA VAL A 136 -5.94 -57.59 2.71
C VAL A 136 -4.46 -57.33 2.41
N ASN A 137 -3.93 -57.96 1.36
CA ASN A 137 -2.56 -57.78 0.88
C ASN A 137 -2.50 -56.92 -0.39
N ALA A 138 -3.66 -56.47 -0.89
CA ALA A 138 -3.77 -55.71 -2.11
C ALA A 138 -3.72 -54.20 -1.84
N LYS A 139 -3.31 -53.46 -2.87
CA LYS A 139 -3.22 -52.00 -2.86
C LYS A 139 -3.93 -51.41 -4.06
N PHE A 140 -4.53 -50.24 -3.92
CA PHE A 140 -5.02 -49.52 -5.09
C PHE A 140 -3.85 -49.24 -6.05
N GLY A 141 -4.05 -49.64 -7.30
CA GLY A 141 -3.12 -49.43 -8.40
C GLY A 141 -3.52 -48.21 -9.24
N PRO A 142 -2.91 -48.04 -10.43
CA PRO A 142 -3.20 -46.89 -11.28
C PRO A 142 -4.65 -46.90 -11.79
N GLY A 143 -5.20 -45.71 -12.02
CA GLY A 143 -6.52 -45.51 -12.63
C GLY A 143 -7.71 -45.45 -11.66
N TRP A 144 -7.51 -45.65 -10.35
CA TRP A 144 -8.57 -45.50 -9.34
C TRP A 144 -8.68 -44.04 -8.86
N SER A 145 -9.69 -43.32 -9.32
CA SER A 145 -10.02 -41.95 -8.93
C SER A 145 -10.25 -41.81 -7.42
N GLY A 146 -9.71 -40.73 -6.83
CA GLY A 146 -9.79 -40.49 -5.39
C GLY A 146 -9.00 -41.50 -4.55
N SER A 147 -7.97 -42.13 -5.13
CA SER A 147 -6.96 -42.94 -4.42
C SER A 147 -5.55 -42.42 -4.71
N LEU A 148 -4.56 -42.88 -3.95
CA LEU A 148 -3.13 -42.62 -4.16
C LEU A 148 -2.48 -43.68 -5.07
N GLY A 149 -3.29 -44.45 -5.81
CA GLY A 149 -2.81 -45.57 -6.62
C GLY A 149 -1.88 -45.15 -7.77
N ASP A 150 -2.12 -44.01 -8.40
CA ASP A 150 -1.24 -43.47 -9.46
C ASP A 150 0.13 -43.07 -8.92
N ASP A 151 0.18 -42.48 -7.72
CA ASP A 151 1.43 -42.11 -7.06
C ASP A 151 2.23 -43.36 -6.65
N LEU A 152 1.55 -44.38 -6.08
CA LEU A 152 2.17 -45.67 -5.76
C LEU A 152 2.73 -46.36 -7.01
N ALA A 153 1.95 -46.37 -8.09
CA ALA A 153 2.34 -47.00 -9.35
C ALA A 153 3.56 -46.32 -9.96
N ARG A 154 3.60 -44.98 -9.96
CA ARG A 154 4.74 -44.21 -10.46
C ARG A 154 6.04 -44.53 -9.71
N VAL A 155 6.00 -44.48 -8.38
CA VAL A 155 7.17 -44.80 -7.55
C VAL A 155 7.63 -46.24 -7.76
N ALA A 156 6.69 -47.19 -7.79
CA ALA A 156 7.01 -48.60 -7.96
C ALA A 156 7.59 -48.90 -9.36
N GLN A 157 7.00 -48.33 -10.41
CA GLN A 157 7.43 -48.54 -11.80
C GLN A 157 8.87 -48.08 -12.03
N GLU A 158 9.25 -46.93 -11.45
CA GLU A 158 10.58 -46.36 -11.61
C GLU A 158 11.62 -47.08 -10.74
N GLY A 159 11.29 -47.39 -9.48
CA GLY A 159 12.24 -47.97 -8.53
C GLY A 159 12.31 -49.50 -8.48
N GLN A 160 11.45 -50.26 -9.18
CA GLN A 160 11.41 -51.74 -9.12
C GLN A 160 12.68 -52.44 -9.61
N GLY A 161 13.49 -51.78 -10.45
CA GLY A 161 14.78 -52.31 -10.91
C GLY A 161 15.79 -52.42 -9.77
N GLU A 162 15.80 -51.43 -8.88
CA GLU A 162 16.80 -51.25 -7.83
C GLU A 162 16.31 -51.64 -6.43
N SER A 163 15.00 -51.56 -6.16
CA SER A 163 14.41 -51.93 -4.87
C SER A 163 13.55 -53.19 -4.95
N THR A 164 13.91 -54.20 -4.16
CA THR A 164 13.11 -55.43 -4.00
C THR A 164 11.75 -55.15 -3.35
N SER A 165 11.69 -54.15 -2.47
CA SER A 165 10.45 -53.76 -1.78
C SER A 165 9.45 -53.10 -2.73
N LEU A 166 9.91 -52.24 -3.65
CA LEU A 166 9.08 -51.64 -4.70
C LEU A 166 8.63 -52.66 -5.74
N ARG A 167 9.49 -53.62 -6.10
CA ARG A 167 9.09 -54.74 -6.97
C ARG A 167 8.01 -55.61 -6.34
N SER A 168 8.12 -55.87 -5.03
CA SER A 168 7.05 -56.58 -4.29
C SER A 168 5.77 -55.74 -4.20
N LEU A 169 5.89 -54.42 -4.08
CA LEU A 169 4.77 -53.49 -4.03
C LEU A 169 3.99 -53.49 -5.36
N ALA A 170 4.70 -53.46 -6.50
CA ALA A 170 4.10 -53.49 -7.84
C ALA A 170 3.17 -54.69 -8.05
N ARG A 171 3.57 -55.88 -7.54
CA ARG A 171 2.79 -57.12 -7.61
C ARG A 171 1.53 -57.14 -6.73
N GLN A 172 1.34 -56.13 -5.88
CA GLN A 172 0.18 -56.01 -4.98
C GLN A 172 -0.91 -55.08 -5.52
N PHE A 173 -0.68 -54.40 -6.65
CA PHE A 173 -1.65 -53.48 -7.22
C PHE A 173 -2.87 -54.23 -7.76
N VAL A 174 -4.05 -53.83 -7.28
CA VAL A 174 -5.34 -54.25 -7.83
C VAL A 174 -5.44 -53.78 -9.27
N ALA A 175 -6.10 -54.57 -10.13
CA ALA A 175 -6.34 -54.19 -11.52
C ALA A 175 -7.07 -52.84 -11.64
N ALA A 176 -6.98 -52.20 -12.80
CA ALA A 176 -7.67 -50.94 -13.09
C ALA A 176 -9.21 -51.08 -12.97
N PRO A 177 -9.95 -49.99 -12.71
CA PRO A 177 -11.42 -50.03 -12.57
C PRO A 177 -12.15 -50.76 -13.71
N ASP A 178 -11.68 -50.62 -14.94
CA ASP A 178 -12.29 -51.25 -16.12
C ASP A 178 -12.34 -52.78 -16.04
N ALA A 179 -11.40 -53.40 -15.31
CA ALA A 179 -11.43 -54.85 -15.07
C ALA A 179 -12.57 -55.29 -14.12
N PHE A 180 -13.17 -54.33 -13.42
CA PHE A 180 -14.26 -54.53 -12.47
C PHE A 180 -15.60 -54.02 -13.00
N LEU A 181 -15.64 -52.93 -13.74
CA LEU A 181 -16.91 -52.26 -14.02
C LEU A 181 -17.80 -53.06 -14.99
N ARG A 182 -19.09 -53.15 -14.64
CA ARG A 182 -20.17 -53.63 -15.52
C ARG A 182 -21.24 -52.56 -15.67
N ARG A 183 -22.12 -52.72 -16.65
CA ARG A 183 -23.19 -51.74 -16.95
C ARG A 183 -24.01 -51.41 -15.70
N GLY A 184 -24.06 -50.13 -15.34
CA GLY A 184 -24.80 -49.62 -14.18
C GLY A 184 -24.08 -49.77 -12.83
N GLU A 185 -22.79 -50.14 -12.81
CA GLU A 185 -21.91 -50.08 -11.63
C GLU A 185 -21.04 -48.81 -11.68
N SER A 186 -20.74 -48.21 -10.52
CA SER A 186 -19.83 -47.06 -10.44
C SER A 186 -18.47 -47.44 -9.87
N GLU A 187 -17.43 -46.70 -10.26
CA GLU A 187 -16.09 -46.87 -9.70
C GLU A 187 -16.04 -46.55 -8.20
N ALA A 188 -16.78 -45.52 -7.78
CA ALA A 188 -16.85 -45.11 -6.38
C ALA A 188 -17.38 -46.23 -5.48
N ASP A 189 -18.41 -46.96 -5.92
CA ASP A 189 -18.96 -48.12 -5.19
C ASP A 189 -17.91 -49.24 -5.05
N TRP A 190 -17.19 -49.52 -6.14
CA TRP A 190 -16.12 -50.52 -6.14
C TRP A 190 -14.96 -50.13 -5.23
N ARG A 191 -14.55 -48.86 -5.27
CA ARG A 191 -13.47 -48.35 -4.41
C ARG A 191 -13.83 -48.45 -2.93
N ALA A 192 -15.05 -48.04 -2.56
CA ALA A 192 -15.55 -48.17 -1.19
C ALA A 192 -15.58 -49.63 -0.73
N PHE A 193 -16.15 -50.52 -1.55
CA PHE A 193 -16.20 -51.96 -1.29
C PHE A 193 -14.81 -52.58 -1.12
N LEU A 194 -13.87 -52.29 -2.02
CA LEU A 194 -12.49 -52.77 -1.95
C LEU A 194 -11.78 -52.27 -0.68
N GLY A 195 -12.02 -51.02 -0.28
CA GLY A 195 -11.55 -50.46 0.98
C GLY A 195 -12.05 -51.25 2.20
N GLU A 196 -13.34 -51.60 2.25
CA GLU A 196 -13.94 -52.42 3.31
C GLU A 196 -13.39 -53.87 3.35
N LEU A 197 -13.00 -54.42 2.19
CA LEU A 197 -12.29 -55.71 2.11
C LEU A 197 -10.86 -55.65 2.64
N GLY A 198 -10.32 -54.46 2.87
CA GLY A 198 -8.97 -54.23 3.38
C GLY A 198 -7.92 -53.95 2.32
N VAL A 199 -8.32 -53.63 1.08
CA VAL A 199 -7.40 -53.07 0.07
C VAL A 199 -6.94 -51.71 0.60
N THR A 200 -5.63 -51.55 0.76
CA THR A 200 -5.06 -50.31 1.35
C THR A 200 -4.78 -49.27 0.29
N ASP A 201 -4.96 -48.00 0.65
CA ASP A 201 -4.57 -46.86 -0.16
C ASP A 201 -3.31 -46.19 0.41
N GLY A 202 -2.35 -45.86 -0.46
CA GLY A 202 -1.05 -45.27 -0.08
C GLY A 202 0.00 -46.21 0.52
N PHE A 203 1.07 -45.61 1.06
CA PHE A 203 2.16 -46.36 1.67
C PHE A 203 1.73 -47.06 2.96
N ARG A 204 2.18 -48.30 3.08
CA ARG A 204 2.12 -49.05 4.34
C ARG A 204 3.56 -49.39 4.71
N PRO A 205 4.05 -48.96 5.89
CA PRO A 205 5.36 -49.35 6.37
C PRO A 205 5.49 -50.88 6.37
N VAL A 206 6.67 -51.37 6.04
CA VAL A 206 6.99 -52.80 5.99
C VAL A 206 8.15 -53.11 6.92
N CYS A 207 8.23 -54.35 7.40
CA CYS A 207 9.38 -54.87 8.13
C CYS A 207 9.91 -56.10 7.40
N THR A 208 11.16 -56.49 7.70
CA THR A 208 11.73 -57.73 7.16
C THR A 208 11.13 -58.92 7.92
N PRO A 209 10.44 -59.88 7.26
CA PRO A 209 9.77 -60.98 7.96
C PRO A 209 10.71 -61.90 8.74
N THR A 210 11.99 -61.95 8.35
CA THR A 210 13.03 -62.75 8.99
C THR A 210 13.84 -61.97 10.00
N ALA A 211 13.46 -60.73 10.33
CA ALA A 211 14.15 -59.92 11.34
C ALA A 211 14.09 -60.59 12.72
N ASP A 212 15.20 -60.48 13.46
CA ASP A 212 15.25 -60.97 14.83
C ASP A 212 14.64 -59.89 15.75
N THR A 213 13.77 -60.29 16.67
CA THR A 213 13.08 -59.38 17.61
C THR A 213 13.35 -59.76 19.06
N THR A 214 14.40 -60.55 19.31
CA THR A 214 14.80 -60.96 20.66
C THR A 214 16.31 -60.85 20.79
N ALA A 215 16.78 -60.20 21.86
CA ALA A 215 18.20 -59.98 22.13
C ALA A 215 18.44 -59.84 23.64
N GLU A 216 19.66 -60.09 24.11
CA GLU A 216 20.02 -59.73 25.48
C GLU A 216 20.12 -58.20 25.64
N GLY A 217 19.87 -57.67 26.83
CA GLY A 217 19.95 -56.22 27.09
C GLY A 217 21.30 -55.59 26.70
N SER A 218 22.41 -56.32 26.89
CA SER A 218 23.77 -55.93 26.51
C SER A 218 23.96 -55.83 25.00
N GLN A 219 23.10 -56.47 24.23
CA GLN A 219 23.12 -56.51 22.78
C GLN A 219 22.23 -55.42 22.15
N LEU A 220 21.52 -54.60 22.93
CA LEU A 220 20.69 -53.49 22.42
C LEU A 220 21.51 -52.28 21.96
N THR A 221 22.62 -52.54 21.25
CA THR A 221 23.52 -51.54 20.68
C THR A 221 23.11 -51.17 19.26
N PRO A 222 23.50 -49.98 18.73
CA PRO A 222 23.11 -49.55 17.39
C PRO A 222 23.48 -50.54 16.29
N ALA A 223 24.73 -51.04 16.31
CA ALA A 223 25.23 -51.96 15.31
C ALA A 223 24.49 -53.32 15.33
N HIS A 224 24.14 -53.80 16.52
CA HIS A 224 23.46 -55.08 16.68
C HIS A 224 21.98 -54.98 16.27
N LEU A 225 21.28 -53.90 16.66
CA LEU A 225 19.89 -53.63 16.25
C LEU A 225 19.75 -53.55 14.73
N VAL A 226 20.65 -52.84 14.05
CA VAL A 226 20.68 -52.74 12.58
C VAL A 226 20.86 -54.12 11.94
N ARG A 227 21.79 -54.93 12.47
CA ARG A 227 22.05 -56.29 11.99
C ARG A 227 20.82 -57.20 12.15
N MET A 228 20.17 -57.16 13.32
CA MET A 228 18.97 -57.96 13.62
C MET A 228 17.78 -57.59 12.74
N ALA A 229 17.63 -56.31 12.41
CA ALA A 229 16.54 -55.83 11.57
C ALA A 229 16.59 -56.34 10.13
N LYS A 230 17.76 -56.82 9.65
CA LYS A 230 17.97 -57.39 8.31
C LYS A 230 17.38 -56.49 7.22
N VAL A 231 17.66 -55.19 7.33
CA VAL A 231 17.23 -54.17 6.36
C VAL A 231 18.27 -54.04 5.23
N PRO A 232 17.89 -53.51 4.04
CA PRO A 232 18.85 -53.21 2.98
C PRO A 232 19.96 -52.26 3.46
N ALA A 233 21.16 -52.35 2.86
CA ALA A 233 22.32 -51.55 3.27
C ALA A 233 22.05 -50.03 3.28
N GLY A 234 21.42 -49.49 2.23
CA GLY A 234 21.05 -48.07 2.20
C GLY A 234 20.05 -47.66 3.30
N VAL A 235 19.18 -48.57 3.76
CA VAL A 235 18.30 -48.33 4.92
C VAL A 235 19.09 -48.33 6.21
N ALA A 236 20.07 -49.24 6.36
CA ALA A 236 20.95 -49.29 7.51
C ALA A 236 21.78 -48.00 7.65
N GLU A 237 22.35 -47.51 6.55
CA GLU A 237 23.11 -46.25 6.49
C GLU A 237 22.28 -45.03 6.91
N GLN A 238 21.02 -44.95 6.47
CA GLN A 238 20.09 -43.89 6.87
C GLN A 238 19.71 -43.96 8.36
N TRP A 239 19.66 -45.17 8.94
CA TRP A 239 19.13 -45.40 10.28
C TRP A 239 20.19 -45.32 11.39
N GLN A 240 21.37 -45.91 11.15
CA GLN A 240 22.41 -46.08 12.17
C GLN A 240 22.82 -44.79 12.90
N PRO A 241 22.94 -43.60 12.25
CA PRO A 241 23.32 -42.36 12.93
C PRO A 241 22.30 -41.88 13.98
N HIS A 242 21.06 -42.37 13.91
CA HIS A 242 19.96 -41.95 14.79
C HIS A 242 19.74 -42.89 15.98
N LEU A 243 20.42 -44.04 16.00
CA LEU A 243 20.50 -44.92 17.14
C LEU A 243 21.64 -44.40 18.04
N GLY A 244 21.29 -43.73 19.14
CA GLY A 244 22.24 -43.03 20.02
C GLY A 244 23.46 -43.88 20.41
N ARG A 245 24.63 -43.25 20.52
CA ARG A 245 25.91 -43.93 20.86
C ARG A 245 25.91 -44.56 22.26
N ASP A 246 25.03 -44.10 23.14
CA ASP A 246 24.93 -44.54 24.55
C ASP A 246 23.92 -45.67 24.78
N ALA A 247 23.59 -46.50 23.77
CA ALA A 247 22.59 -47.58 23.88
C ALA A 247 23.05 -48.79 24.73
N HIS A 248 23.66 -48.50 25.88
CA HIS A 248 23.81 -49.40 27.03
C HIS A 248 22.88 -48.97 28.17
N THR A 249 21.66 -48.53 27.84
CA THR A 249 20.65 -48.04 28.81
C THR A 249 19.80 -49.14 29.43
N ALA A 250 19.85 -50.37 28.90
CA ALA A 250 19.12 -51.49 29.47
C ALA A 250 19.61 -51.75 30.90
N GLN A 251 18.73 -51.60 31.88
CA GLN A 251 19.05 -51.77 33.29
C GLN A 251 19.47 -53.22 33.61
N PHE A 252 19.08 -54.18 32.77
CA PHE A 252 19.33 -55.61 32.96
C PHE A 252 20.06 -56.23 31.75
N PRO A 253 21.37 -55.97 31.58
CA PRO A 253 22.13 -56.31 30.37
C PRO A 253 22.21 -57.81 30.05
N TYR A 254 22.08 -58.69 31.02
CA TYR A 254 22.18 -60.15 30.83
C TYR A 254 20.81 -60.86 30.80
N THR A 255 19.74 -60.13 30.47
CA THR A 255 18.39 -60.70 30.35
C THR A 255 17.81 -60.50 28.95
N PRO A 256 16.94 -61.42 28.47
CA PRO A 256 16.33 -61.28 27.14
C PRO A 256 15.28 -60.17 27.10
N TYR A 257 15.29 -59.41 26.02
CA TYR A 257 14.31 -58.39 25.66
C TYR A 257 13.64 -58.79 24.35
N THR A 258 12.34 -58.53 24.26
CA THR A 258 11.54 -58.72 23.05
C THR A 258 11.14 -57.36 22.49
N GLY A 259 11.51 -57.12 21.24
CA GLY A 259 11.29 -55.87 20.52
C GLY A 259 10.12 -55.91 19.54
N THR A 260 9.61 -54.74 19.18
CA THR A 260 8.74 -54.59 18.01
C THR A 260 9.55 -54.51 16.71
N PRO A 261 8.98 -54.90 15.54
CA PRO A 261 9.71 -54.89 14.27
C PRO A 261 10.25 -53.50 13.86
N ALA A 262 11.40 -53.48 13.20
CA ALA A 262 11.96 -52.27 12.61
C ALA A 262 11.23 -51.92 11.29
N TRP A 263 10.30 -50.98 11.37
CA TRP A 263 9.50 -50.53 10.23
C TRP A 263 10.27 -49.58 9.31
N ARG A 264 10.05 -49.70 7.99
CA ARG A 264 10.61 -48.84 6.93
C ARG A 264 9.58 -48.57 5.84
N LEU A 265 9.81 -47.57 5.00
CA LEU A 265 9.02 -47.39 3.77
C LEU A 265 9.54 -48.28 2.64
N PRO A 266 8.65 -48.80 1.78
CA PRO A 266 9.07 -49.38 0.51
C PRO A 266 9.84 -48.35 -0.33
N GLY A 267 11.06 -48.70 -0.76
CA GLY A 267 11.88 -47.89 -1.66
C GLY A 267 12.60 -46.69 -1.02
N GLN A 268 12.64 -46.57 0.31
CA GLN A 268 13.31 -45.44 0.96
C GLN A 268 14.82 -45.35 0.65
N GLU A 269 15.45 -46.47 0.32
CA GLU A 269 16.87 -46.57 -0.04
C GLU A 269 17.20 -46.12 -1.47
N VAL A 270 16.16 -45.91 -2.30
CA VAL A 270 16.32 -45.50 -3.71
C VAL A 270 15.71 -44.14 -4.01
N VAL A 271 15.01 -43.52 -3.04
CA VAL A 271 14.22 -42.30 -3.26
C VAL A 271 15.04 -41.14 -3.86
N GLU A 272 16.30 -40.99 -3.49
CA GLU A 272 17.16 -39.91 -3.99
C GLU A 272 17.52 -40.06 -5.47
N ARG A 273 17.49 -41.30 -5.99
CA ARG A 273 17.80 -41.64 -7.39
C ARG A 273 16.57 -41.60 -8.30
N LEU A 274 15.38 -41.46 -7.73
CA LEU A 274 14.15 -41.29 -8.50
C LEU A 274 14.10 -39.91 -9.16
N SER A 275 13.43 -39.84 -10.30
CA SER A 275 13.09 -38.64 -11.03
C SER A 275 12.25 -37.69 -10.16
N GLU A 276 12.28 -36.39 -10.48
CA GLU A 276 11.50 -35.38 -9.76
C GLU A 276 10.00 -35.73 -9.66
N PRO A 277 9.30 -36.17 -10.74
CA PRO A 277 7.91 -36.59 -10.66
C PRO A 277 7.65 -37.76 -9.70
N ALA A 278 8.56 -38.74 -9.64
CA ALA A 278 8.44 -39.88 -8.72
C ALA A 278 8.79 -39.52 -7.28
N ARG A 279 9.76 -38.64 -7.04
CA ARG A 279 10.04 -38.11 -5.69
C ARG A 279 8.87 -37.26 -5.16
N LEU A 280 8.23 -36.48 -6.03
CA LEU A 280 7.00 -35.75 -5.68
C LEU A 280 5.86 -36.72 -5.31
N ALA A 281 5.67 -37.80 -6.07
CA ALA A 281 4.70 -38.85 -5.74
C ALA A 281 5.05 -39.53 -4.41
N PHE A 282 6.33 -39.87 -4.18
CA PHE A 282 6.82 -40.43 -2.92
C PHE A 282 6.49 -39.50 -1.74
N ALA A 283 6.75 -38.20 -1.86
CA ALA A 283 6.44 -37.23 -0.82
C ALA A 283 4.94 -37.14 -0.52
N ARG A 284 4.06 -37.12 -1.53
CA ARG A 284 2.61 -37.15 -1.34
C ARG A 284 2.16 -38.40 -0.57
N LEU A 285 2.74 -39.55 -0.89
CA LEU A 285 2.45 -40.81 -0.21
C LEU A 285 2.91 -40.80 1.26
N VAL A 286 4.06 -40.20 1.55
CA VAL A 286 4.54 -40.03 2.93
C VAL A 286 3.61 -39.11 3.70
N LEU A 287 3.30 -37.92 3.17
CA LEU A 287 2.44 -36.92 3.83
C LEU A 287 1.04 -37.46 4.16
N ASN A 288 0.42 -38.20 3.23
CA ASN A 288 -0.86 -38.86 3.48
C ASN A 288 -0.77 -40.01 4.49
N GLY A 289 0.40 -40.61 4.64
CA GLY A 289 0.66 -41.74 5.51
C GLY A 289 0.95 -41.35 6.96
N LEU A 290 1.67 -40.25 7.19
CA LEU A 290 2.09 -39.78 8.52
C LEU A 290 0.98 -39.79 9.58
N PRO A 291 -0.22 -39.20 9.35
CA PRO A 291 -1.27 -39.19 10.36
C PRO A 291 -1.97 -40.54 10.54
N ARG A 292 -1.78 -41.50 9.63
CA ARG A 292 -2.48 -42.80 9.59
C ARG A 292 -1.64 -43.95 10.14
N TRP A 293 -0.32 -43.81 10.19
CA TRP A 293 0.57 -44.88 10.67
C TRP A 293 0.56 -44.94 12.21
N PRO A 294 0.45 -46.14 12.81
CA PRO A 294 0.53 -46.29 14.26
C PRO A 294 1.87 -45.82 14.83
N ALA A 295 1.89 -45.34 16.07
CA ALA A 295 3.11 -44.90 16.75
C ALA A 295 4.24 -45.96 16.76
N ALA A 296 3.88 -47.25 16.84
CA ALA A 296 4.82 -48.37 16.76
C ALA A 296 5.58 -48.48 15.42
N CYS A 297 5.16 -47.74 14.38
CA CYS A 297 5.91 -47.63 13.13
C CYS A 297 7.10 -46.66 13.25
N PHE A 298 7.07 -45.72 14.18
CA PHE A 298 8.11 -44.71 14.38
C PHE A 298 9.05 -45.07 15.54
N THR A 299 8.54 -45.74 16.56
CA THR A 299 9.33 -46.19 17.72
C THR A 299 9.30 -47.71 17.85
N SER A 300 10.48 -48.32 17.92
CA SER A 300 10.67 -49.71 18.32
C SER A 300 10.82 -49.77 19.84
N THR A 301 9.97 -50.56 20.50
CA THR A 301 9.99 -50.72 21.96
C THR A 301 10.46 -52.12 22.31
N TRP A 302 11.53 -52.21 23.08
CA TRP A 302 12.11 -53.46 23.59
C TRP A 302 11.78 -53.60 25.06
N VAL A 303 11.12 -54.70 25.43
CA VAL A 303 10.71 -54.97 26.81
C VAL A 303 11.33 -56.26 27.31
N ARG A 304 11.74 -56.26 28.58
CA ARG A 304 12.33 -57.42 29.23
C ARG A 304 11.33 -58.57 29.29
N ASP A 305 11.73 -59.73 28.78
CA ASP A 305 10.93 -60.96 28.72
C ASP A 305 11.05 -61.77 30.02
N ARG A 306 10.64 -61.14 31.14
CA ARG A 306 10.58 -61.75 32.47
C ARG A 306 9.40 -61.21 33.27
N THR A 307 9.05 -61.91 34.34
CA THR A 307 8.14 -61.40 35.38
C THR A 307 8.86 -60.32 36.20
N GLY A 308 8.15 -59.26 36.62
CA GLY A 308 8.72 -58.10 37.31
C GLY A 308 8.96 -56.88 36.41
N ALA A 309 10.00 -56.09 36.71
CA ALA A 309 10.32 -54.86 35.98
C ALA A 309 10.51 -55.14 34.48
N LYS A 310 9.74 -54.41 33.65
CA LYS A 310 9.71 -54.56 32.19
C LYS A 310 10.80 -53.78 31.45
N ASP A 311 11.39 -52.77 32.10
CA ASP A 311 12.51 -51.98 31.59
C ASP A 311 12.36 -51.61 30.09
N PRO A 312 11.32 -50.85 29.71
CA PRO A 312 11.09 -50.53 28.31
C PRO A 312 12.22 -49.67 27.74
N GLN A 313 12.81 -50.11 26.64
CA GLN A 313 13.85 -49.39 25.89
C GLN A 313 13.26 -48.96 24.54
N GLU A 314 13.26 -47.65 24.29
CA GLU A 314 12.66 -47.06 23.09
C GLU A 314 13.72 -46.57 22.12
N MET A 315 13.63 -47.01 20.87
CA MET A 315 14.59 -46.67 19.81
C MET A 315 13.82 -46.21 18.56
N PRO A 316 14.30 -45.19 17.82
CA PRO A 316 13.68 -44.81 16.56
C PRO A 316 13.77 -45.96 15.56
N THR A 317 12.72 -46.15 14.75
CA THR A 317 12.74 -47.10 13.62
C THR A 317 13.46 -46.50 12.41
N PRO A 318 13.80 -47.32 11.38
CA PRO A 318 14.28 -46.79 10.10
C PRO A 318 13.32 -45.78 9.46
N LEU A 319 12.00 -45.95 9.63
CA LEU A 319 11.00 -45.00 9.15
C LEU A 319 11.12 -43.63 9.84
N GLU A 320 11.24 -43.61 11.17
CA GLU A 320 11.41 -42.38 11.95
C GLU A 320 12.68 -41.64 11.55
N ALA A 321 13.80 -42.36 11.45
CA ALA A 321 15.07 -41.80 10.98
C ALA A 321 14.96 -41.22 9.56
N PHE A 322 14.28 -41.94 8.66
CA PHE A 322 14.06 -41.47 7.29
C PHE A 322 13.26 -40.17 7.25
N VAL A 323 12.08 -40.14 7.88
CA VAL A 323 11.17 -38.99 7.83
C VAL A 323 11.84 -37.76 8.44
N ARG A 324 12.56 -37.92 9.55
CA ARG A 324 13.23 -36.83 10.26
C ARG A 324 14.42 -36.26 9.51
N ALA A 325 15.27 -37.10 8.92
CA ALA A 325 16.63 -36.71 8.56
C ALA A 325 16.99 -36.81 7.07
N GLN A 326 16.14 -37.43 6.24
CA GLN A 326 16.43 -37.61 4.81
C GLN A 326 15.79 -36.49 3.95
N PRO A 327 16.37 -36.13 2.80
CA PRO A 327 15.87 -35.08 1.93
C PRO A 327 14.74 -35.57 1.01
N TRP A 328 13.54 -35.71 1.58
CA TRP A 328 12.36 -36.21 0.86
C TRP A 328 11.24 -35.17 0.68
N LEU A 329 11.23 -34.08 1.46
CA LEU A 329 10.17 -33.08 1.42
C LEU A 329 10.43 -32.06 0.29
N PRO A 330 9.52 -31.90 -0.69
CA PRO A 330 9.73 -30.99 -1.80
C PRO A 330 9.51 -29.55 -1.35
N VAL A 331 10.48 -28.70 -1.68
CA VAL A 331 10.43 -27.25 -1.47
C VAL A 331 10.74 -26.51 -2.76
N ARG A 332 10.30 -25.26 -2.83
CA ARG A 332 10.63 -24.30 -3.88
C ARG A 332 11.43 -23.15 -3.31
N GLY A 333 11.92 -22.30 -4.19
CA GLY A 333 12.64 -21.07 -3.87
C GLY A 333 12.77 -20.27 -5.16
N ARG A 334 13.75 -19.37 -5.23
CA ARG A 334 13.84 -18.37 -6.29
C ARG A 334 13.94 -18.95 -7.70
N GLY A 335 14.62 -20.10 -7.84
CA GLY A 335 14.74 -20.80 -9.13
C GLY A 335 13.47 -21.51 -9.59
N ARG A 336 12.40 -21.54 -8.79
CA ARG A 336 11.12 -22.29 -8.99
C ARG A 336 11.24 -23.80 -9.22
N ALA A 337 12.45 -24.31 -9.46
CA ALA A 337 12.81 -25.71 -9.49
C ALA A 337 12.49 -26.37 -8.15
N VAL A 338 11.93 -27.58 -8.22
CA VAL A 338 11.66 -28.37 -7.03
C VAL A 338 12.98 -28.95 -6.55
N ARG A 339 13.25 -28.73 -5.27
CA ARG A 339 14.37 -29.34 -4.54
C ARG A 339 13.81 -30.10 -3.36
N PHE A 340 14.52 -31.11 -2.89
CA PHE A 340 14.06 -31.93 -1.79
C PHE A 340 14.97 -31.72 -0.60
N VAL A 341 14.39 -31.44 0.55
CA VAL A 341 15.10 -31.11 1.79
C VAL A 341 14.52 -31.89 2.97
N ARG A 342 15.18 -31.82 4.11
CA ARG A 342 14.68 -32.38 5.37
C ARG A 342 13.54 -31.50 5.89
N PRO A 343 12.58 -32.02 6.67
CA PRO A 343 11.50 -31.20 7.24
C PRO A 343 12.01 -29.96 7.97
N ARG A 344 13.09 -30.08 8.75
CA ARG A 344 13.72 -28.95 9.45
C ARG A 344 14.38 -27.90 8.55
N ASP A 345 14.65 -28.19 7.29
CA ASP A 345 15.24 -27.20 6.37
C ASP A 345 14.19 -26.54 5.47
N ALA A 346 12.92 -26.91 5.61
CA ALA A 346 11.80 -26.33 4.90
C ALA A 346 11.11 -25.24 5.73
N TRP A 347 10.24 -24.47 5.09
CA TRP A 347 9.30 -23.56 5.74
C TRP A 347 7.88 -23.89 5.28
N HIS A 348 6.98 -24.09 6.23
CA HIS A 348 5.55 -24.12 5.93
C HIS A 348 5.00 -22.71 5.91
N CYS A 349 4.42 -22.31 4.79
CA CYS A 349 3.72 -21.04 4.62
C CYS A 349 2.22 -21.31 4.61
N PRO A 350 1.45 -20.90 5.63
CA PRO A 350 0.00 -21.09 5.65
C PRO A 350 -0.68 -20.36 4.50
N SER A 351 -1.80 -20.91 3.99
CA SER A 351 -2.56 -20.38 2.84
C SER A 351 -3.12 -18.95 3.00
N GLY A 352 -2.98 -18.34 4.19
CA GLY A 352 -3.41 -16.97 4.50
C GLY A 352 -2.27 -15.96 4.67
N ALA A 353 -1.01 -16.34 4.44
CA ALA A 353 0.09 -15.38 4.39
C ALA A 353 -0.01 -14.52 3.11
N GLU A 354 0.22 -13.21 3.22
CA GLU A 354 0.00 -12.25 2.12
C GLU A 354 0.83 -12.58 0.86
N ASP A 355 2.05 -13.12 1.02
CA ASP A 355 2.91 -13.58 -0.09
C ASP A 355 3.81 -14.76 0.33
N GLU A 356 3.94 -15.77 -0.53
CA GLU A 356 4.89 -16.87 -0.32
C GLU A 356 6.33 -16.38 -0.59
N PRO A 357 7.27 -16.50 0.38
CA PRO A 357 8.62 -15.94 0.24
C PRO A 357 9.48 -16.74 -0.75
N LEU A 358 9.68 -16.20 -1.96
CA LEU A 358 10.44 -16.85 -3.02
C LEU A 358 11.92 -17.09 -2.68
N PHE A 359 12.50 -16.27 -1.80
CA PHE A 359 13.90 -16.40 -1.36
C PHE A 359 14.13 -17.51 -0.32
N ALA A 360 13.06 -18.12 0.22
CA ALA A 360 13.10 -19.15 1.26
C ALA A 360 12.75 -20.56 0.71
N PRO A 361 13.17 -21.66 1.37
CA PRO A 361 12.76 -23.03 1.06
C PRO A 361 11.33 -23.35 1.51
N THR A 362 10.33 -22.83 0.82
CA THR A 362 8.92 -23.09 1.13
C THR A 362 8.42 -24.42 0.59
N VAL A 363 7.55 -25.11 1.33
CA VAL A 363 6.95 -26.38 0.89
C VAL A 363 6.28 -26.20 -0.48
N ALA A 364 6.61 -27.06 -1.43
CA ALA A 364 6.16 -26.91 -2.81
C ALA A 364 4.62 -26.96 -2.92
N ARG A 365 4.03 -26.04 -3.71
CA ARG A 365 2.58 -25.93 -3.91
C ARG A 365 1.87 -27.25 -4.27
N GLN A 366 2.54 -28.18 -4.96
CA GLN A 366 1.97 -29.49 -5.31
C GLN A 366 1.66 -30.40 -4.10
N VAL A 367 2.22 -30.09 -2.93
CA VAL A 367 1.95 -30.83 -1.68
C VAL A 367 1.47 -29.93 -0.54
N ALA A 368 1.48 -28.61 -0.73
CA ALA A 368 1.09 -27.64 0.30
C ALA A 368 -0.34 -27.85 0.83
N SER A 369 -1.30 -28.24 -0.03
CA SER A 369 -2.68 -28.52 0.41
C SER A 369 -2.79 -29.69 1.38
N LEU A 370 -1.82 -30.62 1.39
CA LEU A 370 -1.80 -31.71 2.36
C LEU A 370 -1.42 -31.24 3.77
N LEU A 371 -0.79 -30.07 3.89
CA LEU A 371 -0.42 -29.46 5.17
C LEU A 371 -1.57 -28.65 5.78
N GLU A 372 -2.68 -28.47 5.07
CA GLU A 372 -3.92 -27.90 5.63
C GLU A 372 -4.57 -28.86 6.64
N ASP A 373 -4.26 -30.17 6.56
CA ASP A 373 -4.61 -31.14 7.60
C ASP A 373 -3.74 -30.90 8.85
N ALA A 374 -4.38 -30.50 9.95
CA ALA A 374 -3.74 -30.22 11.23
C ALA A 374 -2.92 -31.40 11.76
N ALA A 375 -3.29 -32.65 11.46
CA ALA A 375 -2.54 -33.83 11.88
C ALA A 375 -1.21 -33.95 11.11
N VAL A 376 -1.20 -33.63 9.82
CA VAL A 376 0.02 -33.61 8.98
C VAL A 376 0.93 -32.46 9.42
N ALA A 377 0.37 -31.26 9.60
CA ALA A 377 1.12 -30.10 10.07
C ALA A 377 1.73 -30.33 11.46
N SER A 378 0.97 -30.93 12.38
CA SER A 378 1.46 -31.29 13.72
C SER A 378 2.58 -32.33 13.67
N ALA A 379 2.45 -33.36 12.83
CA ALA A 379 3.50 -34.35 12.63
C ALA A 379 4.78 -33.72 12.06
N LEU A 380 4.69 -32.87 11.03
CA LEU A 380 5.88 -32.21 10.48
C LEU A 380 6.52 -31.23 11.48
N ARG A 381 5.73 -30.59 12.35
CA ARG A 381 6.24 -29.75 13.42
C ARG A 381 7.03 -30.54 14.47
N SER A 382 6.64 -31.79 14.78
CA SER A 382 7.45 -32.66 15.66
C SER A 382 8.79 -33.08 15.04
N TYR A 383 8.92 -32.97 13.71
CA TYR A 383 10.18 -33.06 12.96
C TYR A 383 10.86 -31.70 12.74
N GLU A 384 10.56 -30.71 13.60
CA GLU A 384 11.18 -29.38 13.61
C GLU A 384 10.96 -28.57 12.32
N MET A 385 9.92 -28.84 11.55
CA MET A 385 9.54 -27.96 10.43
C MET A 385 8.92 -26.67 10.99
N PRO A 386 9.56 -25.50 10.77
CA PRO A 386 9.04 -24.22 11.22
C PRO A 386 7.86 -23.76 10.35
N THR A 387 6.99 -22.94 10.93
CA THR A 387 5.93 -22.24 10.21
C THR A 387 6.28 -20.77 10.07
N TRP A 388 6.11 -20.24 8.85
CA TRP A 388 6.35 -18.84 8.55
C TRP A 388 5.45 -17.95 9.41
N ASP A 389 6.02 -16.88 9.97
CA ASP A 389 5.33 -15.90 10.84
C ASP A 389 4.66 -16.46 12.12
N ASP A 390 4.87 -17.73 12.46
CA ASP A 390 4.43 -18.30 13.75
C ASP A 390 5.29 -17.74 14.90
N PRO A 391 4.69 -17.17 15.96
CA PRO A 391 5.43 -16.61 17.09
C PRO A 391 6.41 -17.60 17.71
N ARG A 392 6.13 -18.91 17.69
CA ARG A 392 7.01 -19.95 18.25
C ARG A 392 8.32 -20.08 17.48
N ASP A 393 8.29 -19.78 16.19
CA ASP A 393 9.40 -19.94 15.25
C ASP A 393 10.16 -18.62 14.99
N SER A 394 9.78 -17.51 15.63
CA SER A 394 10.37 -16.17 15.38
C SER A 394 11.89 -16.10 15.57
N ASP A 395 12.43 -16.80 16.57
CA ASP A 395 13.87 -16.88 16.82
C ASP A 395 14.60 -17.46 15.59
N ARG A 396 14.08 -18.59 15.09
CA ARG A 396 14.58 -19.24 13.89
C ARG A 396 14.40 -18.38 12.65
N LEU A 397 13.29 -17.66 12.54
CA LEU A 397 13.01 -16.79 11.40
C LEU A 397 14.00 -15.61 11.34
N VAL A 398 14.29 -14.94 12.45
CA VAL A 398 15.33 -13.88 12.53
C VAL A 398 16.66 -14.39 12.00
N ARG A 399 17.09 -15.57 12.46
CA ARG A 399 18.34 -16.20 12.01
C ARG A 399 18.30 -16.59 10.53
N ALA A 400 17.18 -17.14 10.07
CA ALA A 400 17.03 -17.63 8.71
C ALA A 400 17.05 -16.48 7.68
N LEU A 401 16.39 -15.35 7.98
CA LEU A 401 16.37 -14.18 7.09
C LEU A 401 17.79 -13.64 6.85
N ALA A 402 18.60 -13.52 7.91
CA ALA A 402 20.00 -13.17 7.77
C ALA A 402 20.80 -14.22 6.97
N GLY A 403 20.52 -15.50 7.20
CA GLY A 403 21.12 -16.61 6.44
C GLY A 403 20.80 -16.57 4.94
N PHE A 404 19.57 -16.21 4.55
CA PHE A 404 19.18 -16.06 3.15
C PHE A 404 19.90 -14.90 2.46
N VAL A 405 20.09 -13.78 3.17
CA VAL A 405 20.90 -12.66 2.69
C VAL A 405 22.38 -13.07 2.55
N ALA A 406 22.95 -13.74 3.55
CA ALA A 406 24.34 -14.22 3.50
C ALA A 406 24.59 -15.23 2.37
N ALA A 407 23.58 -16.06 2.05
CA ALA A 407 23.64 -17.03 0.96
C ALA A 407 23.36 -16.42 -0.43
N GLY A 408 23.03 -15.12 -0.52
CA GLY A 408 22.73 -14.45 -1.77
C GLY A 408 21.42 -14.89 -2.43
N THR A 409 20.47 -15.47 -1.67
CA THR A 409 19.18 -15.90 -2.24
C THR A 409 18.15 -14.76 -2.35
N VAL A 410 18.36 -13.68 -1.58
CA VAL A 410 17.49 -12.49 -1.52
C VAL A 410 17.85 -11.49 -2.61
N GLY A 411 16.85 -11.05 -3.38
CA GLY A 411 17.00 -10.03 -4.44
C GLY A 411 16.68 -8.62 -3.98
N ALA A 412 16.92 -7.65 -4.87
CA ALA A 412 16.51 -6.27 -4.62
C ALA A 412 14.98 -6.15 -4.52
N GLU A 413 14.24 -6.93 -5.31
CA GLU A 413 12.78 -7.00 -5.31
C GLU A 413 12.20 -7.64 -4.04
N ASP A 414 12.95 -8.54 -3.40
CA ASP A 414 12.53 -9.25 -2.20
C ASP A 414 12.69 -8.40 -0.93
N ARG A 415 13.41 -7.27 -1.01
CA ARG A 415 13.75 -6.43 0.14
C ARG A 415 12.54 -6.05 0.99
N PRO A 416 11.41 -5.55 0.44
CA PRO A 416 10.25 -5.20 1.25
C PRO A 416 9.66 -6.41 1.99
N ALA A 417 9.60 -7.58 1.34
CA ALA A 417 9.08 -8.79 1.95
C ALA A 417 9.98 -9.29 3.10
N VAL A 418 11.31 -9.28 2.90
CA VAL A 418 12.30 -9.63 3.92
C VAL A 418 12.25 -8.68 5.12
N GLN A 419 12.15 -7.37 4.87
CA GLN A 419 12.02 -6.36 5.92
C GLN A 419 10.75 -6.58 6.76
N ARG A 420 9.59 -6.78 6.11
CA ARG A 420 8.33 -7.07 6.81
C ARG A 420 8.41 -8.34 7.65
N ALA A 421 8.94 -9.43 7.09
CA ALA A 421 9.13 -10.69 7.82
C ALA A 421 10.07 -10.53 9.02
N ASN A 422 11.16 -9.76 8.87
CA ASN A 422 12.09 -9.46 9.96
C ASN A 422 11.43 -8.63 11.06
N GLU A 423 10.69 -7.58 10.69
CA GLU A 423 9.94 -6.76 11.64
C GLU A 423 8.92 -7.59 12.42
N HIS A 424 8.15 -8.45 11.75
CA HIS A 424 7.19 -9.35 12.39
C HIS A 424 7.86 -10.36 13.32
N ALA A 425 8.98 -10.95 12.90
CA ALA A 425 9.76 -11.88 13.71
C ALA A 425 10.28 -11.21 14.99
N TRP A 426 10.85 -9.99 14.90
CA TRP A 426 11.31 -9.25 16.07
C TRP A 426 10.17 -8.86 17.01
N ARG A 427 9.03 -8.37 16.49
CA ARG A 427 7.84 -8.08 17.31
C ARG A 427 7.39 -9.30 18.12
N SER A 428 7.27 -10.45 17.45
CA SER A 428 6.86 -11.70 18.07
C SER A 428 7.88 -12.19 19.11
N LEU A 429 9.17 -12.07 18.81
CA LEU A 429 10.26 -12.46 19.72
C LEU A 429 10.28 -11.61 20.99
N VAL A 430 10.14 -10.29 20.85
CA VAL A 430 10.08 -9.35 21.99
C VAL A 430 8.82 -9.58 22.83
N ALA A 431 7.64 -9.75 22.20
CA ALA A 431 6.40 -10.05 22.91
C ALA A 431 6.48 -11.35 23.73
N ARG A 432 7.13 -12.38 23.18
CA ARG A 432 7.39 -13.64 23.90
C ARG A 432 8.37 -13.46 25.05
N HIS A 433 9.41 -12.64 24.86
CA HIS A 433 10.37 -12.36 25.93
C HIS A 433 9.71 -11.63 27.11
N ARG A 434 8.75 -10.74 26.86
CA ARG A 434 7.97 -10.07 27.91
C ARG A 434 7.08 -11.01 28.73
N THR A 435 6.63 -12.12 28.14
CA THR A 435 5.56 -12.98 28.70
C THR A 435 6.04 -14.31 29.27
N ALA A 436 7.23 -14.80 28.90
CA ALA A 436 7.69 -16.15 29.26
C ALA A 436 9.10 -16.19 29.88
N ALA A 437 9.25 -17.03 30.91
CA ALA A 437 10.54 -17.60 31.31
C ALA A 437 11.11 -18.41 30.13
N ALA A 438 12.37 -18.12 29.76
CA ALA A 438 13.00 -18.49 28.50
C ALA A 438 12.67 -19.92 27.99
N PRO A 439 12.11 -20.10 26.78
CA PRO A 439 11.99 -21.42 26.19
C PRO A 439 13.33 -21.90 25.62
N GLY A 440 13.67 -23.17 25.88
CA GLY A 440 14.76 -23.87 25.21
C GLY A 440 14.41 -24.13 23.74
N GLY A 441 15.04 -23.37 22.85
CA GLY A 441 14.99 -23.53 21.39
C GLY A 441 16.31 -23.05 20.78
N ALA A 442 16.54 -23.36 19.50
CA ALA A 442 17.72 -22.88 18.79
C ALA A 442 17.75 -21.34 18.82
N SER A 443 18.84 -20.77 19.32
CA SER A 443 18.95 -19.35 19.59
C SER A 443 19.51 -18.62 18.37
N PHE A 444 18.96 -17.44 18.06
CA PHE A 444 19.42 -16.55 16.98
C PHE A 444 20.88 -16.14 17.18
N THR A 445 21.37 -16.27 18.42
CA THR A 445 22.76 -16.05 18.81
C THR A 445 23.77 -16.95 18.12
N ASP A 446 23.33 -18.08 17.55
CA ASP A 446 24.19 -19.04 16.84
C ASP A 446 24.40 -18.66 15.36
N GLY A 447 23.84 -17.54 14.90
CA GLY A 447 23.91 -17.12 13.50
C GLY A 447 24.19 -15.63 13.31
N ALA A 448 23.55 -15.05 12.30
CA ALA A 448 23.62 -13.62 11.99
C ALA A 448 22.26 -12.95 12.18
N LEU A 449 22.28 -11.64 12.33
CA LEU A 449 21.10 -10.77 12.37
C LEU A 449 20.99 -10.02 11.05
N LEU A 450 19.75 -9.83 10.59
CA LEU A 450 19.49 -8.99 9.42
C LEU A 450 19.68 -7.52 9.81
N ALA A 451 20.45 -6.78 9.02
CA ALA A 451 20.58 -5.34 9.13
C ALA A 451 20.56 -4.67 7.75
N GLU A 452 20.30 -3.38 7.72
CA GLU A 452 20.40 -2.52 6.54
C GLU A 452 21.74 -1.79 6.57
N SER A 453 22.38 -1.64 5.42
CA SER A 453 23.65 -0.90 5.25
C SER A 453 23.53 -0.11 3.95
N GLY A 454 23.26 1.19 4.07
CA GLY A 454 22.83 2.02 2.95
C GLY A 454 21.64 1.40 2.22
N GLU A 455 21.81 1.10 0.93
CA GLU A 455 20.77 0.49 0.09
C GLU A 455 20.80 -1.05 0.05
N ARG A 456 21.57 -1.71 0.92
CA ARG A 456 21.70 -3.17 0.92
C ARG A 456 21.16 -3.78 2.22
N LEU A 457 20.64 -5.00 2.11
CA LEU A 457 20.46 -5.86 3.27
C LEU A 457 21.76 -6.63 3.48
N ILE A 458 22.22 -6.68 4.73
CA ILE A 458 23.43 -7.39 5.15
C ILE A 458 23.12 -8.34 6.31
N ALA A 459 23.98 -9.34 6.48
CA ALA A 459 23.94 -10.25 7.61
C ALA A 459 25.07 -9.90 8.58
N VAL A 460 24.73 -9.52 9.80
CA VAL A 460 25.69 -9.16 10.86
C VAL A 460 25.86 -10.37 11.78
N PRO A 461 27.03 -11.05 11.79
CA PRO A 461 27.24 -12.20 12.67
C PRO A 461 27.06 -11.83 14.14
N PHE A 462 26.24 -12.58 14.89
CA PHE A 462 26.03 -12.31 16.31
C PHE A 462 27.33 -12.47 17.11
N ALA A 463 28.21 -13.39 16.69
CA ALA A 463 29.55 -13.54 17.26
C ALA A 463 30.36 -12.23 17.21
N ALA A 464 30.29 -11.47 16.11
CA ALA A 464 30.99 -10.18 16.00
C ALA A 464 30.43 -9.12 16.96
N LEU A 465 29.12 -9.19 17.27
CA LEU A 465 28.48 -8.30 18.24
C LEU A 465 28.82 -8.69 19.69
N ARG A 466 29.01 -9.98 19.96
CA ARG A 466 29.43 -10.50 21.27
C ARG A 466 30.90 -10.20 21.56
N ASP A 467 31.75 -10.34 20.55
CA ASP A 467 33.19 -10.13 20.68
C ASP A 467 33.57 -8.65 20.57
N GLY A 468 32.63 -7.79 20.16
CA GLY A 468 32.82 -6.34 20.02
C GLY A 468 33.55 -5.92 18.74
N THR A 469 33.75 -6.83 17.79
CA THR A 469 34.46 -6.58 16.53
C THR A 469 33.55 -6.02 15.43
N GLY A 470 32.22 -6.13 15.58
CA GLY A 470 31.22 -5.46 14.74
C GLY A 470 30.42 -4.43 15.55
N THR A 471 29.60 -3.61 14.90
CA THR A 471 28.63 -2.74 15.58
C THR A 471 27.26 -2.87 14.90
N LEU A 472 26.19 -2.90 15.70
CA LEU A 472 24.82 -2.86 15.21
C LEU A 472 24.07 -1.70 15.87
N HIS A 473 23.55 -0.80 15.05
CA HIS A 473 22.66 0.25 15.49
C HIS A 473 21.21 -0.23 15.36
N VAL A 474 20.38 0.04 16.36
CA VAL A 474 18.96 -0.33 16.34
C VAL A 474 18.12 0.94 16.40
N THR A 475 17.09 1.02 15.56
CA THR A 475 16.20 2.18 15.46
C THR A 475 14.76 1.78 15.28
N ASP A 476 13.87 2.61 15.81
CA ASP A 476 12.42 2.55 15.64
C ASP A 476 11.94 3.40 14.47
N GLU A 477 12.75 4.38 14.04
CA GLU A 477 12.35 5.35 13.03
C GLU A 477 13.34 5.39 11.85
N ARG A 478 12.87 4.96 10.68
CA ARG A 478 13.61 5.14 9.40
C ARG A 478 13.83 6.62 9.06
N ALA A 479 12.95 7.50 9.53
CA ALA A 479 12.95 8.91 9.17
C ALA A 479 13.82 9.79 10.08
N SER A 480 14.29 9.30 11.23
CA SER A 480 15.06 10.13 12.16
C SER A 480 16.38 10.60 11.52
N VAL A 481 16.87 11.80 11.88
CA VAL A 481 18.07 12.39 11.27
C VAL A 481 19.28 11.51 11.52
N ARG A 482 19.44 11.03 12.76
CA ARG A 482 20.53 10.10 13.10
C ARG A 482 20.43 8.79 12.33
N THR A 483 19.22 8.25 12.11
CA THR A 483 19.02 7.06 11.28
C THR A 483 19.48 7.32 9.84
N ARG A 484 19.08 8.45 9.24
CA ARG A 484 19.48 8.82 7.86
C ARG A 484 20.99 9.01 7.74
N ILE A 485 21.62 9.68 8.71
CA ILE A 485 23.09 9.85 8.75
C ILE A 485 23.77 8.48 8.91
N ALA A 486 23.29 7.62 9.80
CA ALA A 486 23.84 6.27 9.97
C ALA A 486 23.69 5.42 8.70
N GLN A 487 22.60 5.58 7.94
CA GLN A 487 22.42 4.93 6.63
C GLN A 487 23.41 5.44 5.58
N GLU A 488 23.66 6.76 5.52
CA GLU A 488 24.63 7.38 4.61
C GLU A 488 26.06 6.93 4.90
N MET A 489 26.39 6.72 6.18
CA MET A 489 27.66 6.13 6.62
C MET A 489 27.76 4.61 6.37
N GLU A 490 26.74 4.00 5.76
CA GLU A 490 26.61 2.55 5.59
C GLU A 490 26.80 1.77 6.91
N ARG A 491 26.37 2.33 8.04
CA ARG A 491 26.46 1.63 9.32
C ARG A 491 25.37 0.54 9.39
N PRO A 492 25.67 -0.67 9.92
CA PRO A 492 24.68 -1.71 10.08
C PRO A 492 23.52 -1.26 10.98
N LEU A 493 22.32 -1.25 10.42
CA LEU A 493 21.11 -0.72 11.04
C LEU A 493 19.99 -1.76 11.08
N LEU A 494 19.55 -2.16 12.27
CA LEU A 494 18.34 -2.93 12.46
C LEU A 494 17.16 -1.98 12.70
N VAL A 495 16.23 -1.94 11.75
CA VAL A 495 15.02 -1.11 11.83
C VAL A 495 13.85 -1.97 12.27
N VAL A 496 13.26 -1.68 13.43
CA VAL A 496 12.00 -2.30 13.88
C VAL A 496 11.14 -1.24 14.60
N PRO A 497 10.06 -0.75 13.96
CA PRO A 497 9.25 0.32 14.51
C PRO A 497 8.72 0.05 15.93
N GLY A 498 8.95 1.00 16.83
CA GLY A 498 8.46 1.01 18.20
C GLY A 498 9.14 0.03 19.19
N LEU A 499 10.18 -0.71 18.78
CA LEU A 499 10.80 -1.76 19.61
C LEU A 499 12.31 -1.65 19.80
N ALA A 500 12.94 -0.58 19.33
CA ALA A 500 14.40 -0.49 19.27
C ALA A 500 15.09 -0.69 20.63
N ARG A 501 14.64 0.02 21.68
CA ARG A 501 15.21 -0.12 23.04
C ARG A 501 15.09 -1.54 23.59
N GLU A 502 13.99 -2.21 23.32
CA GLU A 502 13.70 -3.56 23.83
C GLU A 502 14.52 -4.61 23.09
N ILE A 503 14.73 -4.41 21.79
CA ILE A 503 15.63 -5.23 20.98
C ILE A 503 17.08 -5.05 21.47
N VAL A 504 17.53 -3.81 21.74
CA VAL A 504 18.86 -3.55 22.32
C VAL A 504 19.00 -4.29 23.66
N ALA A 505 18.03 -4.13 24.57
CA ALA A 505 18.04 -4.80 25.87
C ALA A 505 18.08 -6.33 25.74
N LEU A 506 17.30 -6.90 24.82
CA LEU A 506 17.28 -8.33 24.54
C LEU A 506 18.62 -8.82 23.98
N LEU A 507 19.23 -8.09 23.05
CA LEU A 507 20.53 -8.42 22.46
C LEU A 507 21.65 -8.38 23.50
N VAL A 508 21.65 -7.36 24.36
CA VAL A 508 22.61 -7.22 25.48
C VAL A 508 22.41 -8.35 26.51
N ALA A 509 21.15 -8.67 26.87
CA ALA A 509 20.84 -9.79 27.76
C ALA A 509 21.31 -11.16 27.21
N ARG A 510 21.45 -11.28 25.88
CA ARG A 510 22.01 -12.45 25.18
C ARG A 510 23.52 -12.37 24.94
N GLY A 511 24.20 -11.36 25.50
CA GLY A 511 25.65 -11.23 25.51
C GLY A 511 26.25 -10.36 24.41
N ALA A 512 25.45 -9.65 23.61
CA ALA A 512 25.98 -8.67 22.66
C ALA A 512 26.61 -7.48 23.40
N ARG A 513 27.81 -7.05 23.00
CA ARG A 513 28.58 -5.96 23.63
C ARG A 513 28.59 -4.67 22.80
N SER A 514 28.38 -4.76 21.50
CA SER A 514 28.47 -3.64 20.55
C SER A 514 27.16 -3.39 19.80
N VAL A 515 26.05 -3.36 20.56
CA VAL A 515 24.72 -3.01 20.08
C VAL A 515 24.26 -1.75 20.81
N ARG A 516 23.73 -0.77 20.09
CA ARG A 516 23.23 0.48 20.69
C ARG A 516 22.00 1.04 19.99
N HIS A 517 21.26 1.88 20.68
CA HIS A 517 20.17 2.63 20.07
C HIS A 517 20.75 3.76 19.20
N VAL A 518 20.18 4.03 18.02
CA VAL A 518 20.68 5.11 17.14
C VAL A 518 20.71 6.47 17.85
N ASP A 519 19.75 6.74 18.73
CA ASP A 519 19.71 8.02 19.48
C ASP A 519 20.79 8.19 20.53
N GLU A 520 21.48 7.13 20.92
CA GLU A 520 22.65 7.22 21.81
C GLU A 520 23.90 7.69 21.06
N ALA A 521 23.86 7.74 19.72
CA ALA A 521 24.96 8.25 18.91
C ALA A 521 25.12 9.78 19.07
N ARG A 522 26.36 10.21 19.32
CA ARG A 522 26.68 11.61 19.57
C ARG A 522 26.71 12.37 18.25
N LEU A 523 25.70 13.21 18.01
CA LEU A 523 25.60 14.10 16.86
C LEU A 523 26.17 15.48 17.21
N GLU A 524 27.28 15.85 16.59
CA GLU A 524 27.85 17.21 16.67
C GLU A 524 27.63 17.95 15.36
N VAL A 525 27.20 19.20 15.44
CA VAL A 525 26.95 20.05 14.27
C VAL A 525 27.80 21.31 14.41
N VAL A 526 28.63 21.58 13.40
CA VAL A 526 29.47 22.77 13.30
C VAL A 526 28.96 23.59 12.12
N VAL A 527 28.59 24.85 12.40
CA VAL A 527 28.05 25.80 11.44
C VAL A 527 29.03 26.96 11.32
N ASP A 528 29.47 27.26 10.09
CA ASP A 528 30.39 28.37 9.80
C ASP A 528 31.68 28.33 10.65
N GLY A 529 32.22 27.12 10.84
CA GLY A 529 33.44 26.87 11.61
C GLY A 529 33.29 26.91 13.13
N GLN A 530 32.08 27.12 13.67
CA GLN A 530 31.81 27.15 15.12
C GLN A 530 30.81 26.04 15.51
N PRO A 531 30.96 25.41 16.70
CA PRO A 531 29.94 24.51 17.22
C PRO A 531 28.57 25.20 17.25
N LEU A 532 27.50 24.47 16.90
CA LEU A 532 26.15 25.01 16.87
C LEU A 532 25.73 25.50 18.27
N ASP A 533 25.71 26.82 18.43
CA ASP A 533 25.06 27.46 19.57
C ASP A 533 23.53 27.48 19.35
N ARG A 534 22.83 26.68 20.14
CA ARG A 534 21.36 26.59 20.14
C ARG A 534 20.68 27.76 20.85
N SER A 535 21.39 28.54 21.65
CA SER A 535 20.82 29.69 22.37
C SER A 535 20.60 30.89 21.45
N ARG A 536 21.36 30.99 20.36
CA ARG A 536 21.24 32.06 19.37
C ARG A 536 19.86 32.04 18.70
N PRO A 537 19.13 33.18 18.68
CA PRO A 537 17.80 33.25 18.06
C PRO A 537 17.90 33.01 16.54
N GLY A 538 16.87 32.38 15.99
CA GLY A 538 16.65 32.32 14.55
C GLY A 538 15.33 32.99 14.16
N VAL A 539 14.90 32.82 12.92
CA VAL A 539 13.64 33.41 12.42
C VAL A 539 12.55 32.36 12.39
N ALA A 540 11.35 32.70 12.85
CA ALA A 540 10.21 31.80 12.82
C ALA A 540 9.89 31.40 11.37
N LEU A 541 9.81 30.09 11.09
CA LEU A 541 9.54 29.59 9.73
C LEU A 541 8.20 30.10 9.20
N VAL A 542 7.22 30.27 10.11
CA VAL A 542 5.90 30.83 9.79
C VAL A 542 5.95 32.31 9.39
N GLY A 543 7.03 33.04 9.64
CA GLY A 543 7.23 34.39 9.10
C GLY A 543 7.51 34.39 7.60
N ASP A 544 8.07 33.30 7.06
CA ASP A 544 8.28 33.12 5.63
C ASP A 544 7.13 32.32 4.98
N LEU A 545 6.47 31.43 5.73
CA LEU A 545 5.36 30.59 5.26
C LEU A 545 4.17 30.64 6.25
N PRO A 546 3.38 31.73 6.29
CA PRO A 546 2.29 31.93 7.26
C PRO A 546 1.18 30.87 7.18
N TRP A 547 0.93 30.34 6.00
CA TRP A 547 -0.12 29.34 5.71
C TRP A 547 0.26 27.91 6.13
N LEU A 548 1.54 27.65 6.43
CA LEU A 548 2.08 26.31 6.70
C LEU A 548 1.40 25.58 7.89
N PRO A 549 1.11 26.23 9.03
CA PRO A 549 0.37 25.59 10.13
C PRO A 549 -1.01 25.11 9.70
N THR A 550 -1.74 25.93 8.92
CA THR A 550 -3.08 25.60 8.42
C THR A 550 -3.03 24.44 7.44
N ALA A 551 -2.07 24.43 6.51
CA ALA A 551 -1.91 23.35 5.56
C ALA A 551 -1.61 22.01 6.25
N LEU A 552 -0.68 22.00 7.21
CA LEU A 552 -0.34 20.78 7.95
C LEU A 552 -1.49 20.30 8.85
N ALA A 553 -2.23 21.22 9.47
CA ALA A 553 -3.45 20.90 10.20
C ALA A 553 -4.53 20.30 9.29
N ALA A 554 -4.76 20.86 8.10
CA ALA A 554 -5.71 20.35 7.12
C ALA A 554 -5.33 18.97 6.58
N LEU A 555 -4.05 18.73 6.30
CA LEU A 555 -3.53 17.42 5.90
C LEU A 555 -3.72 16.36 6.99
N ALA A 556 -3.60 16.75 8.26
CA ALA A 556 -3.84 15.87 9.40
C ALA A 556 -5.33 15.64 9.66
N ASP A 557 -6.16 16.67 9.51
CA ASP A 557 -7.60 16.62 9.75
C ASP A 557 -8.34 15.75 8.72
N HIS A 558 -7.86 15.77 7.47
CA HIS A 558 -8.44 15.04 6.35
C HIS A 558 -7.59 13.87 5.86
N ALA A 559 -6.90 13.18 6.78
CA ALA A 559 -6.13 11.99 6.42
C ALA A 559 -7.06 10.86 5.89
N PRO A 560 -6.72 10.20 4.76
CA PRO A 560 -7.56 9.17 4.14
C PRO A 560 -7.70 7.89 5.00
N GLN A 561 -6.81 7.68 5.97
CA GLN A 561 -6.84 6.57 6.92
C GLN A 561 -6.45 7.11 8.30
N GLY A 562 -7.32 6.95 9.30
CA GLY A 562 -7.06 7.37 10.67
C GLY A 562 -8.29 7.92 11.39
N ILE A 563 -8.17 8.05 12.71
CA ILE A 563 -9.16 8.77 13.52
C ILE A 563 -8.93 10.27 13.31
N ARG A 564 -10.01 11.00 13.01
CA ARG A 564 -9.95 12.46 12.88
C ARG A 564 -9.40 13.07 14.18
N PRO A 565 -8.34 13.90 14.13
CA PRO A 565 -7.74 14.47 15.33
C PRO A 565 -8.72 15.37 16.09
N THR A 566 -8.55 15.45 17.41
CA THR A 566 -9.31 16.39 18.27
C THR A 566 -8.91 17.84 18.00
N GLU A 567 -9.73 18.81 18.41
CA GLU A 567 -9.39 20.24 18.28
C GLU A 567 -8.10 20.59 19.04
N THR A 568 -7.90 20.03 20.24
CA THR A 568 -6.66 20.18 21.02
C THR A 568 -5.45 19.62 20.26
N SER A 569 -5.56 18.42 19.69
CA SER A 569 -4.46 17.81 18.92
C SER A 569 -4.12 18.59 17.65
N LEU A 570 -5.11 19.18 16.98
CA LEU A 570 -4.89 20.07 15.83
C LEU A 570 -4.20 21.38 16.24
N ALA A 571 -4.62 21.96 17.36
CA ALA A 571 -4.00 23.17 17.92
C ALA A 571 -2.54 22.92 18.34
N GLU A 572 -2.26 21.79 18.98
CA GLU A 572 -0.91 21.36 19.35
C GLU A 572 -0.02 21.17 18.11
N LEU A 573 -0.55 20.57 17.04
CA LEU A 573 0.15 20.43 15.77
C LEU A 573 0.49 21.79 15.15
N ALA A 574 -0.50 22.69 15.06
CA ALA A 574 -0.29 24.04 14.52
C ALA A 574 0.71 24.85 15.38
N ALA A 575 0.64 24.71 16.71
CA ALA A 575 1.59 25.33 17.64
C ALA A 575 2.99 24.74 17.49
N ALA A 576 3.13 23.43 17.28
CA ALA A 576 4.41 22.80 16.99
C ALA A 576 5.06 23.37 15.72
N VAL A 577 4.28 23.58 14.65
CA VAL A 577 4.77 24.23 13.42
C VAL A 577 5.21 25.68 13.70
N ARG A 578 4.43 26.45 14.46
CA ARG A 578 4.75 27.85 14.81
C ARG A 578 6.02 27.99 15.64
N ARG A 579 6.41 26.97 16.40
CA ARG A 579 7.65 26.93 17.18
C ARG A 579 8.91 26.65 16.34
N ILE A 580 8.77 26.23 15.08
CA ILE A 580 9.91 25.94 14.22
C ILE A 580 10.64 27.24 13.87
N VAL A 581 11.92 27.24 14.17
CA VAL A 581 12.83 28.33 13.87
C VAL A 581 13.77 27.90 12.75
N SER A 582 14.04 28.78 11.79
CA SER A 582 14.97 28.58 10.69
C SER A 582 16.24 29.42 10.85
N ARG A 583 17.39 28.86 10.46
CA ARG A 583 18.68 29.54 10.34
C ARG A 583 19.39 29.13 9.07
N THR A 584 20.07 30.09 8.44
CA THR A 584 20.92 29.83 7.27
C THR A 584 22.35 29.48 7.68
N TYR A 585 23.05 28.71 6.84
CA TYR A 585 24.48 28.41 7.01
C TYR A 585 25.24 28.57 5.69
N GLY A 586 26.50 29.02 5.76
CA GLY A 586 27.42 29.01 4.61
C GLY A 586 28.15 27.67 4.48
N THR A 587 28.67 27.16 5.61
CA THR A 587 29.32 25.84 5.70
C THR A 587 28.73 25.01 6.84
N LEU A 588 28.51 23.72 6.57
CA LEU A 588 27.96 22.77 7.54
C LEU A 588 28.87 21.54 7.61
N ARG A 589 29.33 21.20 8.82
CA ARG A 589 30.05 19.97 9.12
C ARG A 589 29.29 19.20 10.19
N ILE A 590 29.07 17.91 9.95
CA ILE A 590 28.33 17.01 10.84
C ILE A 590 29.28 15.91 11.30
N ARG A 591 29.28 15.60 12.59
CA ARG A 591 29.99 14.42 13.14
C ARG A 591 29.01 13.51 13.85
N LEU A 592 29.12 12.20 13.62
CA LEU A 592 28.39 11.16 14.34
C LEU A 592 29.39 10.20 15.00
N ASP A 593 29.39 10.11 16.33
CA ASP A 593 30.36 9.31 17.10
C ASP A 593 31.83 9.57 16.67
N ASP A 594 32.20 10.86 16.58
CA ASP A 594 33.54 11.35 16.21
C ASP A 594 33.99 11.19 14.74
N GLU A 595 33.19 10.56 13.88
CA GLU A 595 33.42 10.52 12.44
C GLU A 595 32.70 11.66 11.74
N GLU A 596 33.38 12.33 10.79
CA GLU A 596 32.77 13.36 9.96
C GLU A 596 31.95 12.75 8.82
N VAL A 597 30.76 13.30 8.60
CA VAL A 597 29.80 12.80 7.60
C VAL A 597 29.28 13.98 6.79
N PRO A 598 29.21 13.87 5.45
CA PRO A 598 28.49 14.85 4.65
C PRO A 598 26.99 14.84 5.00
N LEU A 599 26.31 15.97 4.81
CA LEU A 599 24.86 15.99 4.91
C LEU A 599 24.28 15.10 3.78
N PRO A 600 23.42 14.11 4.07
CA PRO A 600 22.83 13.26 3.04
C PRO A 600 22.12 14.07 1.96
N ASP A 601 22.36 13.76 0.68
CA ASP A 601 21.79 14.48 -0.47
C ASP A 601 20.25 14.54 -0.42
N ARG A 602 19.63 13.48 0.12
CA ARG A 602 18.15 13.37 0.31
C ARG A 602 17.58 14.44 1.23
N LEU A 603 18.40 15.06 2.08
CA LEU A 603 18.01 16.18 2.93
C LEU A 603 18.06 17.53 2.19
N GLY A 604 18.56 17.58 0.95
CA GLY A 604 18.45 18.75 0.07
C GLY A 604 19.11 20.00 0.63
N GLY A 605 20.18 19.85 1.43
CA GLY A 605 20.83 20.99 2.10
C GLY A 605 20.12 21.45 3.38
N VAL A 606 19.12 20.71 3.88
CA VAL A 606 18.34 21.08 5.08
C VAL A 606 18.56 20.07 6.21
N LEU A 607 19.04 20.52 7.37
CA LEU A 607 19.22 19.70 8.55
C LEU A 607 18.18 20.05 9.63
N PRO A 608 17.18 19.18 9.89
CA PRO A 608 16.26 19.35 11.00
C PRO A 608 16.93 18.91 12.31
N LEU A 609 16.82 19.74 13.35
CA LEU A 609 17.34 19.48 14.68
C LEU A 609 16.17 19.54 15.69
N PRO A 610 15.68 18.38 16.15
CA PRO A 610 14.58 18.32 17.09
C PRO A 610 14.97 18.89 18.45
N ASP A 611 14.00 19.56 19.08
CA ASP A 611 14.06 20.15 20.42
C ASP A 611 12.63 20.37 20.92
N ASP A 612 12.34 20.02 22.18
CA ASP A 612 10.99 20.06 22.74
C ASP A 612 10.41 21.48 22.84
N HIS A 613 11.27 22.50 22.90
CA HIS A 613 10.87 23.89 23.09
C HIS A 613 11.11 24.74 21.84
N ARG A 614 12.22 24.52 21.13
CA ARG A 614 12.63 25.32 19.95
C ARG A 614 13.21 24.42 18.84
N PRO A 615 12.37 23.68 18.10
CA PRO A 615 12.85 22.89 16.96
C PRO A 615 13.53 23.80 15.92
N LEU A 616 14.72 23.42 15.50
CA LEU A 616 15.58 24.23 14.63
C LEU A 616 15.74 23.57 13.27
N LEU A 617 15.55 24.35 12.21
CA LEU A 617 15.81 23.95 10.83
C LEU A 617 17.00 24.74 10.30
N LEU A 618 18.07 24.04 9.92
CA LEU A 618 19.25 24.63 9.30
C LEU A 618 19.18 24.44 7.79
N GLY A 619 19.14 25.53 7.01
CA GLY A 619 19.15 25.47 5.54
C GLY A 619 20.31 26.29 4.96
N ARG A 620 20.68 26.07 3.69
CA ARG A 620 21.64 26.97 3.01
C ARG A 620 21.03 28.36 2.81
N GLU A 621 19.76 28.38 2.42
CA GLU A 621 19.00 29.58 2.10
C GLU A 621 17.59 29.48 2.69
N ARG A 622 16.90 30.63 2.75
CA ARG A 622 15.47 30.67 3.08
C ARG A 622 14.63 30.25 1.87
N PRO A 623 13.41 29.73 2.05
CA PRO A 623 12.53 29.44 0.93
C PRO A 623 12.18 30.75 0.21
N GLN A 624 12.63 30.88 -1.05
CA GLN A 624 12.29 32.02 -1.93
C GLN A 624 11.32 31.60 -3.04
N ASP A 625 11.14 30.29 -3.23
CA ASP A 625 10.33 29.66 -4.26
C ASP A 625 9.66 28.38 -3.71
N TRP A 626 8.74 27.82 -4.51
CA TRP A 626 8.03 26.59 -4.17
C TRP A 626 8.96 25.36 -4.14
N ASP A 627 10.06 25.37 -4.89
CA ASP A 627 11.09 24.33 -4.83
C ASP A 627 11.80 24.32 -3.46
N GLY A 628 12.05 25.51 -2.89
CA GLY A 628 12.51 25.69 -1.51
C GLY A 628 11.52 25.10 -0.50
N VAL A 629 10.22 25.35 -0.65
CA VAL A 629 9.18 24.76 0.21
C VAL A 629 9.14 23.23 0.09
N ALA A 630 9.24 22.71 -1.14
CA ALA A 630 9.29 21.27 -1.41
C ALA A 630 10.49 20.57 -0.75
N ARG A 631 11.66 21.24 -0.66
CA ARG A 631 12.83 20.78 0.11
C ARG A 631 12.56 20.72 1.62
N LEU A 632 11.84 21.70 2.16
CA LEU A 632 11.52 21.80 3.60
C LEU A 632 10.47 20.80 4.07
N ALA A 633 9.66 20.26 3.17
CA ALA A 633 8.48 19.47 3.51
C ALA A 633 8.76 18.26 4.43
N GLU A 634 9.76 17.43 4.09
CA GLU A 634 10.16 16.28 4.92
C GLU A 634 10.81 16.69 6.24
N PRO A 635 11.81 17.60 6.28
CA PRO A 635 12.38 18.11 7.51
C PRO A 635 11.36 18.72 8.49
N VAL A 636 10.39 19.49 7.98
CA VAL A 636 9.34 20.09 8.82
C VAL A 636 8.42 19.01 9.40
N ALA A 637 7.97 18.06 8.58
CA ALA A 637 7.15 16.94 9.01
C ALA A 637 7.85 16.09 10.09
N GLN A 638 9.16 15.95 9.99
CA GLN A 638 9.98 15.29 11.00
C GLN A 638 10.03 16.07 12.33
N LEU A 639 10.25 17.38 12.29
CA LEU A 639 10.34 18.22 13.50
C LEU A 639 9.04 18.26 14.32
N ILE A 640 7.89 18.10 13.68
CA ILE A 640 6.58 18.05 14.35
C ILE A 640 6.14 16.63 14.73
N GLY A 641 7.00 15.62 14.54
CA GLY A 641 6.69 14.23 14.87
C GLY A 641 5.63 13.58 13.97
N ARG A 642 5.44 14.10 12.75
CA ARG A 642 4.44 13.60 11.77
C ARG A 642 5.07 13.37 10.39
N PRO A 643 6.05 12.44 10.27
CA PRO A 643 6.75 12.19 9.01
C PRO A 643 5.81 11.73 7.88
N ASP A 644 4.63 11.21 8.21
CA ASP A 644 3.57 10.85 7.26
C ASP A 644 3.07 12.05 6.43
N LEU A 645 3.19 13.27 6.94
CA LEU A 645 2.77 14.49 6.26
C LEU A 645 3.80 15.04 5.27
N GLY A 646 5.06 14.58 5.32
CA GLY A 646 6.17 15.16 4.54
C GLY A 646 5.98 15.04 3.02
N VAL A 647 5.64 13.86 2.53
CA VAL A 647 5.39 13.62 1.10
C VAL A 647 4.17 14.43 0.62
N ARG A 648 3.12 14.49 1.44
CA ARG A 648 1.90 15.24 1.10
C ARG A 648 2.15 16.73 1.01
N LEU A 649 2.88 17.29 1.98
CA LEU A 649 3.26 18.70 1.96
C LEU A 649 4.14 19.03 0.74
N ARG A 650 5.04 18.13 0.34
CA ARG A 650 5.84 18.30 -0.89
C ARG A 650 4.95 18.37 -2.15
N LEU A 651 3.92 17.53 -2.23
CA LEU A 651 2.95 17.56 -3.33
C LEU A 651 2.12 18.85 -3.32
N VAL A 652 1.69 19.32 -2.15
CA VAL A 652 0.98 20.60 -1.98
C VAL A 652 1.83 21.75 -2.51
N ALA A 653 3.12 21.79 -2.17
CA ALA A 653 4.04 22.81 -2.68
C ALA A 653 4.15 22.81 -4.22
N ARG A 654 4.21 21.61 -4.84
CA ARG A 654 4.25 21.47 -6.30
C ARG A 654 2.95 21.86 -6.98
N GLU A 655 1.80 21.57 -6.35
CA GLU A 655 0.51 21.98 -6.90
C GLU A 655 0.30 23.49 -6.76
N LEU A 656 0.74 24.11 -5.66
CA LEU A 656 0.71 25.57 -5.51
C LEU A 656 1.63 26.28 -6.51
N GLU A 657 2.78 25.69 -6.84
CA GLU A 657 3.66 26.13 -7.93
C GLU A 657 2.92 26.10 -9.27
N HIS A 658 2.25 24.99 -9.60
CA HIS A 658 1.48 24.84 -10.83
C HIS A 658 0.31 25.84 -10.93
N LEU A 659 -0.31 26.18 -9.79
CA LEU A 659 -1.38 27.17 -9.69
C LEU A 659 -0.87 28.63 -9.73
N HIS A 660 0.45 28.85 -9.79
CA HIS A 660 1.07 30.17 -9.73
C HIS A 660 0.69 30.97 -8.46
N ALA A 661 0.44 30.25 -7.36
CA ALA A 661 0.04 30.85 -6.10
C ALA A 661 1.20 31.67 -5.48
N GLY A 662 0.85 32.74 -4.76
CA GLY A 662 1.82 33.54 -4.03
C GLY A 662 2.49 32.75 -2.90
N LEU A 663 3.82 32.81 -2.78
CA LEU A 663 4.57 32.00 -1.81
C LEU A 663 4.16 32.26 -0.34
N ARG A 664 3.90 33.52 0.00
CA ARG A 664 3.51 33.94 1.37
C ARG A 664 2.01 33.90 1.62
N ASP A 665 1.22 34.04 0.56
CA ASP A 665 -0.24 34.08 0.63
C ASP A 665 -0.86 33.33 -0.55
N PRO A 666 -0.80 31.98 -0.55
CA PRO A 666 -1.55 31.18 -1.49
C PRO A 666 -3.02 31.30 -1.09
N GLY A 667 -3.84 31.96 -1.92
CA GLY A 667 -5.21 32.29 -1.57
C GLY A 667 -5.99 31.03 -1.13
N GLN A 668 -7.01 31.17 -0.28
CA GLN A 668 -7.70 30.01 0.31
C GLN A 668 -8.24 28.99 -0.72
N GLN A 669 -8.63 29.46 -1.91
CA GLN A 669 -9.07 28.57 -3.00
C GLN A 669 -7.91 27.76 -3.59
N GLU A 670 -6.74 28.38 -3.78
CA GLU A 670 -5.52 27.75 -4.29
C GLU A 670 -5.00 26.74 -3.28
N LEU A 671 -4.96 27.12 -2.00
CA LEU A 671 -4.56 26.24 -0.91
C LEU A 671 -5.51 25.05 -0.76
N GLY A 672 -6.83 25.28 -0.82
CA GLY A 672 -7.84 24.22 -0.79
C GLY A 672 -7.66 23.25 -1.96
N ARG A 673 -7.48 23.76 -3.17
CA ARG A 673 -7.24 22.96 -4.38
C ARG A 673 -5.96 22.13 -4.26
N ALA A 674 -4.85 22.73 -3.79
CA ALA A 674 -3.59 22.03 -3.62
C ALA A 674 -3.63 20.92 -2.55
N LEU A 675 -4.48 21.10 -1.54
CA LEU A 675 -4.74 20.09 -0.50
C LEU A 675 -5.74 19.01 -0.93
N GLY A 676 -6.40 19.16 -2.09
CA GLY A 676 -7.50 18.28 -2.52
C GLY A 676 -8.77 18.44 -1.69
N LEU A 677 -8.99 19.62 -1.10
CA LEU A 677 -10.12 19.94 -0.22
C LEU A 677 -11.06 20.97 -0.86
N SER A 678 -12.35 20.88 -0.54
CA SER A 678 -13.30 21.96 -0.87
C SER A 678 -13.07 23.17 0.03
N ALA A 679 -13.48 24.37 -0.43
CA ALA A 679 -13.41 25.59 0.36
C ALA A 679 -14.12 25.46 1.72
N HIS A 680 -15.22 24.70 1.78
CA HIS A 680 -15.93 24.40 3.03
C HIS A 680 -15.09 23.53 3.98
N GLN A 681 -14.41 22.50 3.49
CA GLN A 681 -13.59 21.61 4.33
C GLN A 681 -12.38 22.37 4.90
N LEU A 682 -11.72 23.21 4.09
CA LEU A 682 -10.65 24.05 4.57
C LEU A 682 -11.15 25.06 5.62
N ALA A 683 -12.29 25.70 5.38
CA ALA A 683 -12.93 26.61 6.34
C ALA A 683 -13.32 25.89 7.65
N GLU A 684 -13.75 24.64 7.58
CA GLU A 684 -14.04 23.81 8.76
C GLU A 684 -12.78 23.57 9.60
N THR A 685 -11.65 23.17 8.98
CA THR A 685 -10.38 23.02 9.72
C THR A 685 -9.92 24.33 10.32
N VAL A 686 -10.03 25.45 9.58
CA VAL A 686 -9.69 26.80 10.08
C VAL A 686 -10.56 27.15 11.29
N GLY A 687 -11.89 26.97 11.19
CA GLY A 687 -12.81 27.23 12.29
C GLY A 687 -12.55 26.37 13.53
N ARG A 688 -12.09 25.12 13.35
CA ARG A 688 -11.68 24.25 14.47
C ARG A 688 -10.38 24.68 15.14
N LEU A 689 -9.45 25.27 14.40
CA LEU A 689 -8.23 25.88 14.96
C LEU A 689 -8.55 27.18 15.70
N GLU A 690 -9.42 28.02 15.11
CA GLU A 690 -9.83 29.33 15.65
C GLU A 690 -10.81 29.22 16.83
N GLY A 691 -11.61 28.16 16.91
CA GLY A 691 -12.57 27.89 17.99
C GLY A 691 -11.94 27.38 19.30
N THR A 692 -10.62 27.20 19.34
CA THR A 692 -9.90 26.75 20.53
C THR A 692 -9.98 27.78 21.66
N THR A 693 -10.05 27.33 22.92
CA THR A 693 -10.14 28.22 24.09
C THR A 693 -9.07 29.31 24.10
N ALA A 694 -7.81 28.99 23.76
CA ALA A 694 -6.73 29.95 23.71
C ALA A 694 -6.92 31.03 22.63
N ALA A 695 -7.42 30.66 21.45
CA ALA A 695 -7.73 31.61 20.38
C ALA A 695 -8.93 32.49 20.72
N VAL A 696 -9.95 31.94 21.38
CA VAL A 696 -11.10 32.70 21.90
C VAL A 696 -10.65 33.69 22.97
N VAL A 697 -9.81 33.27 23.92
CA VAL A 697 -9.23 34.16 24.95
C VAL A 697 -8.42 35.29 24.33
N HIS A 698 -7.55 34.98 23.37
CA HIS A 698 -6.74 35.97 22.66
C HIS A 698 -7.63 37.01 21.94
N ARG A 699 -8.78 36.59 21.38
CA ARG A 699 -9.72 37.50 20.71
C ARG A 699 -10.58 38.29 21.69
N CYS A 700 -11.00 37.69 22.80
CA CYS A 700 -11.77 38.37 23.84
C CYS A 700 -10.95 39.46 24.55
N HIS A 701 -9.64 39.26 24.73
CA HIS A 701 -8.81 40.13 25.58
C HIS A 701 -8.85 41.61 25.19
N PRO A 702 -8.61 42.05 23.94
CA PRO A 702 -8.71 43.46 23.56
C PRO A 702 -10.07 44.10 23.86
N PHE A 703 -11.16 43.35 23.71
CA PHE A 703 -12.52 43.82 24.01
C PHE A 703 -12.76 43.92 25.51
N LEU A 704 -12.29 42.94 26.29
CA LEU A 704 -12.33 43.03 27.75
C LEU A 704 -11.51 44.24 28.24
N VAL A 705 -10.36 44.53 27.62
CA VAL A 705 -9.57 45.74 27.92
C VAL A 705 -10.36 47.00 27.57
N HIS A 706 -11.01 47.04 26.40
CA HIS A 706 -11.82 48.17 25.93
C HIS A 706 -12.96 48.51 26.91
N PHE A 707 -13.70 47.51 27.40
CA PHE A 707 -14.87 47.71 28.25
C PHE A 707 -14.54 47.77 29.76
N LEU A 708 -13.60 46.94 30.22
CA LEU A 708 -13.30 46.76 31.64
C LEU A 708 -12.04 47.48 32.11
N GLY A 709 -11.11 47.76 31.19
CA GLY A 709 -9.77 48.28 31.46
C GLY A 709 -8.75 47.15 31.62
N ARG A 710 -7.48 47.44 31.29
CA ARG A 710 -6.40 46.43 31.17
C ARG A 710 -6.26 45.50 32.37
N ARG A 711 -6.17 46.06 33.57
CA ARG A 711 -5.98 45.27 34.80
C ARG A 711 -7.10 44.25 35.04
N GLN A 712 -8.37 44.64 34.81
CA GLN A 712 -9.51 43.75 35.02
C GLN A 712 -9.63 42.70 33.91
N ALA A 713 -9.23 43.04 32.69
CA ALA A 713 -9.16 42.08 31.59
C ALA A 713 -8.08 41.03 31.82
N ASP A 714 -6.89 41.45 32.27
CA ASP A 714 -5.77 40.55 32.59
C ASP A 714 -6.16 39.57 33.72
N ASP A 715 -6.81 40.05 34.80
CA ASP A 715 -7.31 39.20 35.90
C ASP A 715 -8.36 38.15 35.47
N LEU A 716 -9.01 38.32 34.31
CA LEU A 716 -9.99 37.38 33.76
C LEU A 716 -9.38 36.32 32.83
N VAL A 717 -8.20 36.60 32.27
CA VAL A 717 -7.51 35.72 31.32
C VAL A 717 -6.22 35.15 31.88
N GLU A 718 -5.76 35.62 33.05
CA GLU A 718 -4.61 35.12 33.78
C GLU A 718 -5.02 34.61 35.19
N PRO A 719 -4.83 33.32 35.50
CA PRO A 719 -4.34 32.25 34.63
C PRO A 719 -5.32 31.93 33.48
N PRO A 720 -4.84 31.37 32.36
CA PRO A 720 -5.68 31.08 31.20
C PRO A 720 -6.81 30.10 31.58
N PRO A 721 -8.05 30.37 31.15
CA PRO A 721 -9.18 29.49 31.43
C PRO A 721 -8.98 28.14 30.73
N ARG A 722 -9.39 27.06 31.39
CA ARG A 722 -9.24 25.67 30.90
C ARG A 722 -10.11 25.43 29.68
N ASP A 723 -11.30 26.01 29.68
CA ASP A 723 -12.24 25.98 28.58
C ASP A 723 -13.00 27.32 28.46
N THR A 724 -13.73 27.48 27.37
CA THR A 724 -14.54 28.68 27.13
C THR A 724 -15.71 28.84 28.10
N ARG A 725 -16.11 27.77 28.81
CA ARG A 725 -17.18 27.85 29.81
C ARG A 725 -16.65 28.52 31.07
N GLU A 726 -15.43 28.19 31.50
CA GLU A 726 -14.73 28.90 32.57
C GLU A 726 -14.53 30.38 32.21
N LEU A 727 -14.16 30.68 30.94
CA LEU A 727 -14.11 32.06 30.45
C LEU A 727 -15.47 32.76 30.53
N GLN A 728 -16.55 32.10 30.09
CA GLN A 728 -17.90 32.63 30.16
C GLN A 728 -18.33 32.93 31.61
N GLU A 729 -18.10 31.99 32.54
CA GLU A 729 -18.40 32.16 33.96
C GLU A 729 -17.59 33.31 34.60
N ALA A 730 -16.35 33.51 34.16
CA ALA A 730 -15.52 34.63 34.60
C ALA A 730 -16.05 35.98 34.08
N ILE A 731 -16.44 36.04 32.80
CA ILE A 731 -16.98 37.24 32.14
C ILE A 731 -18.36 37.62 32.69
N GLU A 732 -19.20 36.64 33.06
CA GLU A 732 -20.56 36.86 33.58
C GLU A 732 -20.59 37.80 34.80
N ARG A 733 -19.54 37.76 35.63
CA ARG A 733 -19.38 38.67 36.79
C ARG A 733 -19.29 40.16 36.40
N HIS A 734 -19.06 40.45 35.12
CA HIS A 734 -18.90 41.78 34.56
C HIS A 734 -19.92 42.10 33.44
N ALA A 735 -20.97 41.28 33.27
CA ALA A 735 -21.95 41.39 32.20
C ALA A 735 -22.58 42.79 32.07
N ALA A 736 -22.78 43.51 33.19
CA ALA A 736 -23.36 44.86 33.19
C ALA A 736 -22.52 45.94 32.49
N ARG A 737 -21.23 45.68 32.23
CA ARG A 737 -20.29 46.60 31.56
C ARG A 737 -19.95 46.17 30.13
N LEU A 738 -20.51 45.06 29.66
CA LEU A 738 -20.25 44.49 28.35
C LEU A 738 -21.42 44.79 27.40
N PRO A 739 -21.18 44.81 26.08
CA PRO A 739 -22.20 45.13 25.09
C PRO A 739 -23.26 44.02 24.92
N SER A 740 -22.95 42.81 25.41
CA SER A 740 -23.81 41.62 25.33
C SER A 740 -23.61 40.71 26.55
N THR A 741 -24.49 39.73 26.72
CA THR A 741 -24.37 38.70 27.77
C THR A 741 -23.12 37.84 27.55
N ALA A 742 -22.56 37.23 28.59
CA ALA A 742 -21.28 36.52 28.47
C ALA A 742 -21.36 35.31 27.52
N ASP A 743 -22.52 34.64 27.44
CA ASP A 743 -22.77 33.56 26.50
C ASP A 743 -22.74 34.04 25.04
N VAL A 744 -23.39 35.16 24.75
CA VAL A 744 -23.40 35.78 23.41
C VAL A 744 -22.01 36.31 23.07
N PHE A 745 -21.35 36.98 24.02
CA PHE A 745 -19.99 37.50 23.83
C PHE A 745 -19.00 36.39 23.48
N VAL A 746 -18.98 35.29 24.23
CA VAL A 746 -18.08 34.15 23.97
C VAL A 746 -18.51 33.40 22.70
N ALA A 747 -19.80 33.33 22.39
CA ALA A 747 -20.28 32.72 21.14
C ALA A 747 -19.86 33.52 19.90
N GLU A 748 -19.99 34.85 19.92
CA GLU A 748 -19.52 35.72 18.84
C GLU A 748 -18.00 35.71 18.74
N ALA A 749 -17.29 35.69 19.88
CA ALA A 749 -15.85 35.52 19.90
C ALA A 749 -15.38 34.11 19.52
N ARG A 750 -16.27 33.12 19.40
CA ARG A 750 -15.96 31.82 18.78
C ARG A 750 -16.18 31.86 17.27
N ARG A 751 -17.23 32.54 16.82
CA ARG A 751 -17.66 32.61 15.42
C ARG A 751 -16.86 33.58 14.55
N ALA A 752 -16.45 34.71 15.12
CA ALA A 752 -15.62 35.67 14.40
C ALA A 752 -14.33 35.00 13.92
N ARG A 753 -13.71 35.49 12.86
CA ARG A 753 -12.40 35.00 12.39
C ARG A 753 -11.26 35.86 12.91
N ASP A 754 -11.51 37.17 13.01
CA ASP A 754 -10.56 38.16 13.46
C ASP A 754 -11.18 39.14 14.47
N LEU A 755 -10.38 40.12 14.89
CA LEU A 755 -10.83 41.16 15.82
C LEU A 755 -11.81 42.12 15.16
N ASP A 756 -11.77 42.30 13.83
CA ASP A 756 -12.64 43.25 13.15
C ASP A 756 -14.07 42.72 13.00
N GLU A 757 -14.23 41.45 12.64
CA GLU A 757 -15.53 40.78 12.59
C GLU A 757 -16.19 40.72 13.97
N LEU A 758 -15.40 40.45 15.02
CA LEU A 758 -15.90 40.52 16.41
C LEU A 758 -16.29 41.94 16.81
N ARG A 759 -15.52 42.95 16.39
CA ARG A 759 -15.81 44.36 16.64
C ARG A 759 -17.14 44.76 16.01
N VAL A 760 -17.39 44.38 14.76
CA VAL A 760 -18.66 44.61 14.07
C VAL A 760 -19.80 43.89 14.79
N ALA A 761 -19.63 42.62 15.16
CA ALA A 761 -20.65 41.84 15.86
C ALA A 761 -21.01 42.43 17.25
N LEU A 762 -20.03 43.01 17.94
CA LEU A 762 -20.22 43.66 19.24
C LEU A 762 -20.61 45.14 19.14
N GLY A 763 -20.69 45.71 17.93
CA GLY A 763 -21.09 47.09 17.68
C GLY A 763 -20.09 48.14 18.17
N VAL A 764 -18.78 47.84 18.12
CA VAL A 764 -17.72 48.75 18.59
C VAL A 764 -17.17 49.60 17.44
N GLY A 765 -16.98 50.90 17.65
CA GLY A 765 -16.45 51.81 16.62
C GLY A 765 -14.97 51.56 16.32
N LEU A 766 -14.58 51.58 15.04
CA LEU A 766 -13.21 51.30 14.58
C LEU A 766 -12.15 52.22 15.24
N ALA A 767 -12.37 53.54 15.22
CA ALA A 767 -11.42 54.52 15.75
C ALA A 767 -11.13 54.36 17.25
N GLU A 768 -12.19 54.16 18.05
CA GLU A 768 -12.09 54.00 19.51
C GLU A 768 -11.43 52.67 19.87
N PHE A 769 -11.75 51.61 19.11
CA PHE A 769 -11.15 50.30 19.34
C PHE A 769 -9.67 50.26 18.92
N ASN A 770 -9.31 50.88 17.79
CA ASN A 770 -7.92 51.01 17.35
C ASN A 770 -7.05 51.77 18.36
N THR A 771 -7.62 52.76 19.06
CA THR A 771 -6.95 53.42 20.19
C THR A 771 -6.62 52.43 21.31
N THR A 772 -7.51 51.48 21.56
CA THR A 772 -7.30 50.41 22.56
C THR A 772 -6.23 49.41 22.09
N LEU A 773 -6.30 48.96 20.83
CA LEU A 773 -5.34 48.03 20.23
C LEU A 773 -3.92 48.61 20.22
N ALA A 774 -3.77 49.89 19.89
CA ALA A 774 -2.48 50.58 19.93
C ALA A 774 -1.84 50.54 21.33
N GLY A 775 -2.65 50.60 22.41
CA GLY A 775 -2.19 50.47 23.80
C GLY A 775 -1.81 49.04 24.22
N LEU A 776 -2.11 48.04 23.40
CA LEU A 776 -1.82 46.62 23.60
C LEU A 776 -0.72 46.09 22.67
N ALA A 777 -0.10 46.94 21.86
CA ALA A 777 1.07 46.59 21.06
C ALA A 777 2.24 46.12 21.95
N PRO A 778 3.06 45.14 21.52
CA PRO A 778 3.05 44.47 20.21
C PRO A 778 2.17 43.22 20.13
N VAL A 779 1.35 42.93 21.15
CA VAL A 779 0.56 41.69 21.20
C VAL A 779 -0.63 41.74 20.23
N HIS A 780 -1.23 42.92 20.07
CA HIS A 780 -2.31 43.17 19.11
C HIS A 780 -1.94 44.31 18.16
N GLU A 781 -2.26 44.13 16.88
CA GLU A 781 -2.10 45.14 15.84
C GLU A 781 -3.39 45.95 15.66
N VAL A 782 -3.28 47.17 15.14
CA VAL A 782 -4.43 48.01 14.81
C VAL A 782 -5.12 47.48 13.55
N ILE A 783 -6.44 47.61 13.49
CA ILE A 783 -7.25 47.22 12.33
C ILE A 783 -7.15 48.32 11.28
N SER A 784 -6.87 47.94 10.02
CA SER A 784 -6.78 48.84 8.88
C SER A 784 -7.72 48.43 7.76
N HIS A 785 -8.55 49.37 7.28
CA HIS A 785 -9.45 49.21 6.12
C HIS A 785 -8.88 49.86 4.86
N ALA A 786 -7.56 50.06 4.78
CA ALA A 786 -6.91 50.70 3.64
C ALA A 786 -7.26 50.07 2.29
N ASP A 787 -7.37 48.73 2.25
CA ASP A 787 -7.70 48.00 1.01
C ASP A 787 -9.15 48.23 0.58
N ALA A 788 -10.09 48.21 1.53
CA ALA A 788 -11.51 48.48 1.25
C ALA A 788 -11.73 49.92 0.78
N HIS A 789 -11.02 50.90 1.35
CA HIS A 789 -11.10 52.30 0.90
C HIS A 789 -10.46 52.51 -0.47
N ARG A 790 -9.33 51.84 -0.74
CA ARG A 790 -8.69 51.86 -2.06
C ARG A 790 -9.62 51.28 -3.12
N GLU A 791 -10.25 50.15 -2.82
CA GLU A 791 -11.24 49.52 -3.69
C GLU A 791 -12.43 50.46 -3.93
N ALA A 792 -13.00 51.07 -2.88
CA ALA A 792 -14.11 52.01 -3.01
C ALA A 792 -13.81 53.20 -3.95
N VAL A 793 -12.60 53.77 -3.84
CA VAL A 793 -12.14 54.84 -4.75
C VAL A 793 -11.96 54.30 -6.18
N GLN A 794 -11.32 53.14 -6.35
CA GLN A 794 -11.12 52.52 -7.66
C GLN A 794 -12.44 52.15 -8.35
N THR A 795 -13.39 51.56 -7.62
CA THR A 795 -14.74 51.24 -8.11
C THR A 795 -15.46 52.50 -8.56
N TYR A 796 -15.39 53.59 -7.76
CA TYR A 796 -15.99 54.87 -8.14
C TYR A 796 -15.38 55.42 -9.44
N LEU A 797 -14.05 55.41 -9.56
CA LEU A 797 -13.34 55.86 -10.76
C LEU A 797 -13.70 55.02 -11.99
N GLN A 798 -13.86 53.69 -11.84
CA GLN A 798 -14.27 52.81 -12.93
C GLN A 798 -15.72 53.05 -13.36
N LEU A 799 -16.65 53.14 -12.40
CA LEU A 799 -18.08 53.33 -12.65
C LEU A 799 -18.37 54.70 -13.31
N HIS A 800 -17.65 55.74 -12.87
CA HIS A 800 -17.83 57.12 -13.35
C HIS A 800 -16.79 57.54 -14.40
N ARG A 801 -15.97 56.62 -14.93
CA ARG A 801 -14.86 56.92 -15.85
C ARG A 801 -15.30 57.77 -17.04
N GLY A 802 -16.40 57.40 -17.70
CA GLY A 802 -16.91 58.13 -18.86
C GLY A 802 -17.30 59.58 -18.54
N GLU A 803 -18.05 59.77 -17.44
CA GLU A 803 -18.47 61.09 -16.98
C GLU A 803 -17.27 61.98 -16.61
N LEU A 804 -16.33 61.45 -15.84
CA LEU A 804 -15.12 62.17 -15.42
C LEU A 804 -14.24 62.55 -16.61
N LEU A 805 -14.05 61.63 -17.56
CA LEU A 805 -13.29 61.90 -18.78
C LEU A 805 -13.95 62.96 -19.65
N ASP A 806 -15.27 62.93 -19.84
CA ASP A 806 -15.96 63.94 -20.64
C ASP A 806 -15.90 65.33 -19.99
N ARG A 807 -15.97 65.40 -18.64
CA ARG A 807 -15.75 66.66 -17.91
C ARG A 807 -14.32 67.18 -18.04
N LEU A 808 -13.31 66.31 -18.01
CA LEU A 808 -11.92 66.67 -18.29
C LEU A 808 -11.71 67.15 -19.73
N ARG A 809 -12.35 66.49 -20.71
CA ARG A 809 -12.30 66.88 -22.13
C ARG A 809 -12.92 68.26 -22.35
N ARG A 810 -14.04 68.56 -21.70
CA ARG A 810 -14.65 69.91 -21.75
C ARG A 810 -13.71 70.98 -21.20
N ALA A 811 -13.02 70.71 -20.09
CA ALA A 811 -12.06 71.65 -19.51
C ALA A 811 -10.85 71.97 -20.40
N ARG A 812 -10.49 71.04 -21.30
CA ARG A 812 -9.34 71.16 -22.20
C ARG A 812 -9.72 71.42 -23.67
N LEU A 813 -11.01 71.58 -23.96
CA LEU A 813 -11.53 71.67 -25.33
C LEU A 813 -11.02 72.89 -26.09
N GLU A 814 -10.90 74.04 -25.44
CA GLU A 814 -10.39 75.28 -26.07
C GLU A 814 -8.93 75.12 -26.54
N ARG A 815 -8.10 74.43 -25.74
CA ARG A 815 -6.70 74.13 -26.09
C ARG A 815 -6.60 73.16 -27.27
N PHE A 816 -7.50 72.16 -27.30
CA PHE A 816 -7.63 71.27 -28.45
C PHE A 816 -8.05 72.02 -29.72
N ASP A 817 -9.06 72.90 -29.63
CA ASP A 817 -9.54 73.71 -30.76
C ASP A 817 -8.47 74.68 -31.28
N ALA A 818 -7.60 75.19 -30.39
CA ALA A 818 -6.42 75.96 -30.73
C ALA A 818 -5.24 75.13 -31.29
N ARG A 819 -5.38 73.79 -31.31
CA ARG A 819 -4.32 72.82 -31.71
C ARG A 819 -3.05 72.92 -30.87
N GLU A 820 -3.18 73.22 -29.59
CA GLU A 820 -2.07 73.19 -28.64
C GLU A 820 -1.79 71.73 -28.20
N ALA A 821 -0.52 71.33 -28.18
CA ALA A 821 -0.12 70.02 -27.67
C ALA A 821 -0.36 69.93 -26.15
N GLN A 822 -0.95 68.82 -25.70
CA GLN A 822 -1.29 68.57 -24.30
C GLN A 822 -0.54 67.33 -23.77
N PRO A 823 0.78 67.43 -23.50
CA PRO A 823 1.60 66.27 -23.12
C PRO A 823 1.23 65.65 -21.76
N ASP A 824 0.51 66.38 -20.91
CA ASP A 824 -0.05 65.93 -19.63
C ASP A 824 -1.37 65.15 -19.80
N TRP A 825 -2.00 65.21 -20.98
CA TRP A 825 -3.29 64.57 -21.24
C TRP A 825 -3.29 63.05 -21.03
N PRO A 826 -2.28 62.27 -21.48
CA PRO A 826 -2.24 60.82 -21.25
C PRO A 826 -2.27 60.43 -19.77
N TRP A 827 -1.62 61.23 -18.90
CA TRP A 827 -1.64 61.03 -17.45
C TRP A 827 -2.98 61.46 -16.85
N LEU A 828 -3.54 62.61 -17.27
CA LEU A 828 -4.84 63.09 -16.79
C LEU A 828 -5.99 62.12 -17.12
N ARG A 829 -6.01 61.55 -18.35
CA ARG A 829 -7.06 60.61 -18.78
C ARG A 829 -6.91 59.22 -18.16
N ALA A 830 -5.76 58.88 -17.60
CA ALA A 830 -5.56 57.59 -16.95
C ALA A 830 -6.46 57.46 -15.71
N LEU A 831 -6.69 58.58 -15.00
CA LEU A 831 -7.35 58.64 -13.69
C LEU A 831 -6.64 57.79 -12.62
N GLU A 832 -5.39 57.41 -12.87
CA GLU A 832 -4.56 56.59 -11.98
C GLU A 832 -3.99 57.47 -10.86
N GLU A 833 -3.59 56.88 -9.74
CA GLU A 833 -2.97 57.55 -8.57
C GLU A 833 -3.90 58.46 -7.74
N ILE A 834 -5.23 58.30 -7.82
CA ILE A 834 -6.14 58.96 -6.87
C ILE A 834 -6.33 58.02 -5.67
N GLU A 835 -5.70 58.36 -4.56
CA GLU A 835 -5.75 57.58 -3.31
C GLU A 835 -6.71 58.21 -2.30
N HIS A 836 -7.26 57.37 -1.41
CA HIS A 836 -8.02 57.82 -0.25
C HIS A 836 -7.08 58.45 0.80
N PRO A 837 -7.60 59.33 1.68
CA PRO A 837 -6.82 59.85 2.81
C PRO A 837 -6.42 58.72 3.77
N GLY A 838 -5.14 58.65 4.15
CA GLY A 838 -4.63 57.61 5.08
C GLY A 838 -5.28 57.63 6.47
N GLU A 839 -5.90 58.75 6.87
CA GLU A 839 -6.69 58.82 8.10
C GLU A 839 -7.90 57.86 8.07
N TRP A 840 -8.46 57.58 6.89
CA TRP A 840 -9.62 56.70 6.76
C TRP A 840 -9.29 55.27 7.16
N ASP A 841 -8.04 54.83 6.94
CA ASP A 841 -7.57 53.46 7.15
C ASP A 841 -7.92 52.93 8.53
N THR A 842 -7.85 53.77 9.56
CA THR A 842 -8.01 53.36 10.96
C THR A 842 -9.22 54.00 11.65
N THR A 843 -9.97 54.86 10.94
CA THR A 843 -11.05 55.66 11.54
C THR A 843 -12.42 55.44 10.93
N LEU A 844 -12.49 55.03 9.65
CA LEU A 844 -13.75 54.80 8.95
C LEU A 844 -13.96 53.31 8.68
N ASP A 845 -15.16 52.82 9.02
CA ASP A 845 -15.57 51.47 8.68
C ASP A 845 -15.81 51.31 7.18
N THR A 846 -16.52 52.27 6.58
CA THR A 846 -16.81 52.33 5.15
C THR A 846 -16.82 53.78 4.68
N ALA A 847 -16.23 54.05 3.53
CA ALA A 847 -16.31 55.36 2.90
C ALA A 847 -17.65 55.52 2.15
N SER A 848 -18.44 56.52 2.52
CA SER A 848 -19.69 56.80 1.81
C SER A 848 -19.45 57.26 0.37
N PRO A 849 -20.38 57.00 -0.57
CA PRO A 849 -20.27 57.49 -1.95
C PRO A 849 -20.04 59.01 -2.04
N GLN A 850 -20.59 59.79 -1.10
CA GLN A 850 -20.39 61.24 -1.05
C GLN A 850 -18.94 61.60 -0.66
N GLN A 851 -18.33 60.90 0.31
CA GLN A 851 -16.93 61.11 0.71
C GLN A 851 -15.97 60.75 -0.42
N VAL A 852 -16.20 59.60 -1.08
CA VAL A 852 -15.39 59.17 -2.23
C VAL A 852 -15.52 60.17 -3.38
N ARG A 853 -16.74 60.62 -3.70
CA ARG A 853 -16.97 61.66 -4.71
C ARG A 853 -16.23 62.96 -4.39
N ALA A 854 -16.34 63.45 -3.16
CA ALA A 854 -15.67 64.69 -2.75
C ALA A 854 -14.15 64.59 -2.91
N ARG A 855 -13.57 63.45 -2.53
CA ARG A 855 -12.14 63.17 -2.68
C ARG A 855 -11.69 63.12 -4.14
N VAL A 856 -12.46 62.48 -5.01
CA VAL A 856 -12.16 62.40 -6.45
C VAL A 856 -12.27 63.78 -7.11
N GLU A 857 -13.27 64.58 -6.75
CA GLU A 857 -13.43 65.96 -7.27
C GLU A 857 -12.29 66.87 -6.81
N GLU A 858 -11.85 66.75 -5.56
CA GLU A 858 -10.69 67.47 -5.02
C GLU A 858 -9.41 67.10 -5.78
N ALA A 859 -9.10 65.80 -5.89
CA ALA A 859 -7.90 65.33 -6.56
C ALA A 859 -7.84 65.76 -8.03
N LEU A 860 -8.96 65.65 -8.76
CA LEU A 860 -9.02 66.08 -10.16
C LEU A 860 -8.97 67.60 -10.31
N GLY A 861 -9.52 68.35 -9.35
CA GLY A 861 -9.42 69.81 -9.30
C GLY A 861 -7.98 70.29 -9.09
N GLU A 862 -7.22 69.63 -8.21
CA GLU A 862 -5.78 69.90 -8.00
C GLU A 862 -4.98 69.64 -9.28
N ARG A 863 -5.23 68.51 -9.96
CA ARG A 863 -4.53 68.17 -11.21
C ARG A 863 -4.83 69.13 -12.36
N LEU A 864 -6.06 69.62 -12.44
CA LEU A 864 -6.49 70.55 -13.50
C LEU A 864 -6.10 72.02 -13.19
N GLY A 865 -5.84 72.35 -11.92
CA GLY A 865 -5.65 73.72 -11.43
C GLY A 865 -6.96 74.53 -11.35
N ALA A 866 -8.10 73.90 -11.60
CA ALA A 866 -9.43 74.50 -11.58
C ALA A 866 -10.48 73.41 -11.30
N ARG A 867 -11.68 73.82 -10.88
CA ARG A 867 -12.79 72.87 -10.65
C ARG A 867 -13.28 72.29 -11.99
N LEU A 868 -13.55 70.99 -12.03
CA LEU A 868 -14.07 70.32 -13.22
C LEU A 868 -15.44 70.92 -13.62
N PRO A 869 -15.64 71.29 -14.90
CA PRO A 869 -16.92 71.81 -15.39
C PRO A 869 -18.05 70.82 -15.11
N ALA A 870 -19.18 71.32 -14.59
CA ALA A 870 -20.40 70.52 -14.44
C ALA A 870 -21.16 70.40 -15.77
N GLU A 871 -21.12 71.45 -16.59
CA GLU A 871 -21.80 71.57 -17.88
C GLU A 871 -20.82 72.09 -18.95
N GLY A 872 -21.09 71.82 -20.23
CA GLY A 872 -20.26 72.27 -21.34
C GLY A 872 -20.74 71.70 -22.68
N ALA A 873 -19.93 71.90 -23.73
CA ALA A 873 -20.25 71.43 -25.08
C ALA A 873 -20.52 69.91 -25.12
N ASP A 874 -21.47 69.50 -25.96
CA ASP A 874 -21.78 68.10 -26.19
C ASP A 874 -20.65 67.46 -27.02
N LEU A 875 -19.97 66.48 -26.43
CA LEU A 875 -18.82 65.81 -27.01
C LEU A 875 -19.18 64.35 -27.29
N PRO A 876 -18.79 63.77 -28.43
CA PRO A 876 -18.98 62.35 -28.67
C PRO A 876 -18.27 61.52 -27.61
N ALA A 877 -18.84 60.37 -27.22
CA ALA A 877 -18.27 59.51 -26.18
C ALA A 877 -16.80 59.15 -26.48
N CYS A 878 -15.90 59.42 -25.53
CA CYS A 878 -14.44 59.25 -25.70
C CYS A 878 -14.06 57.83 -26.14
N THR A 879 -14.73 56.81 -25.58
CA THR A 879 -14.53 55.39 -25.91
C THR A 879 -14.79 55.04 -27.37
N SER A 880 -15.65 55.82 -28.05
CA SER A 880 -15.96 55.65 -29.47
C SER A 880 -15.02 56.41 -30.40
N LEU A 881 -14.31 57.42 -29.89
CA LEU A 881 -13.44 58.29 -30.69
C LEU A 881 -12.10 57.66 -30.98
N LEU A 882 -11.44 57.05 -29.98
CA LEU A 882 -10.10 56.50 -30.15
C LEU A 882 -10.00 55.47 -31.29
N PRO A 883 -10.89 54.44 -31.40
CA PRO A 883 -10.85 53.51 -32.51
C PRO A 883 -11.12 54.18 -33.87
N ARG A 884 -12.03 55.17 -33.90
CA ARG A 884 -12.41 55.88 -35.13
C ARG A 884 -11.31 56.82 -35.61
N ASN A 885 -10.64 57.52 -34.70
CA ASN A 885 -9.52 58.39 -35.00
C ASN A 885 -8.28 57.58 -35.40
N ARG A 886 -8.00 56.44 -34.75
CA ARG A 886 -6.97 55.50 -35.21
C ARG A 886 -7.26 54.97 -36.61
N ALA A 887 -8.51 54.61 -36.92
CA ALA A 887 -8.91 54.20 -38.26
C ALA A 887 -8.76 55.35 -39.29
N ALA A 888 -9.14 56.57 -38.92
CA ALA A 888 -8.97 57.76 -39.76
C ALA A 888 -7.48 58.04 -40.06
N VAL A 889 -6.61 57.91 -39.06
CA VAL A 889 -5.15 58.05 -39.24
C VAL A 889 -4.59 56.94 -40.14
N ASN A 890 -4.97 55.69 -39.91
CA ASN A 890 -4.56 54.56 -40.75
C ASN A 890 -4.99 54.71 -42.21
N ALA A 891 -6.13 55.35 -42.47
CA ALA A 891 -6.61 55.64 -43.81
C ALA A 891 -5.93 56.87 -44.44
N ALA A 892 -5.73 57.94 -43.66
CA ALA A 892 -5.21 59.21 -44.17
C ALA A 892 -3.69 59.21 -44.37
N VAL A 893 -2.92 58.59 -43.46
CA VAL A 893 -1.45 58.67 -43.49
C VAL A 893 -0.83 58.15 -44.80
N PRO A 894 -1.26 57.01 -45.38
CA PRO A 894 -0.73 56.56 -46.68
C PRO A 894 -0.98 57.57 -47.80
N GLU A 895 -2.15 58.21 -47.82
CA GLU A 895 -2.50 59.22 -48.81
C GLU A 895 -1.72 60.52 -48.60
N LEU A 896 -1.49 60.93 -47.34
CA LEU A 896 -0.63 62.07 -47.00
C LEU A 896 0.83 61.82 -47.41
N VAL A 897 1.36 60.62 -47.20
CA VAL A 897 2.71 60.22 -47.65
C VAL A 897 2.81 60.29 -49.18
N ALA A 898 1.80 59.77 -49.89
CA ALA A 898 1.75 59.83 -51.36
C ALA A 898 1.68 61.28 -51.87
N LEU A 899 0.90 62.13 -51.19
CA LEU A 899 0.74 63.56 -51.51
C LEU A 899 2.05 64.34 -51.30
N ILE A 900 2.74 64.15 -50.17
CA ILE A 900 4.04 64.80 -49.88
C ILE A 900 5.09 64.40 -50.92
N ARG A 901 5.14 63.11 -51.27
CA ARG A 901 6.04 62.60 -52.33
C ARG A 901 5.68 63.15 -53.71
N ALA A 902 4.40 63.28 -54.03
CA ALA A 902 3.95 63.89 -55.28
C ALA A 902 4.31 65.38 -55.39
N CYS A 903 4.47 66.07 -54.25
CA CYS A 903 4.97 67.44 -54.16
C CYS A 903 6.51 67.54 -54.16
N ALA A 904 7.23 66.41 -54.28
CA ALA A 904 8.69 66.31 -54.20
C ALA A 904 9.30 66.91 -52.92
N GLN A 905 8.57 66.85 -51.80
CA GLN A 905 9.06 67.28 -50.48
C GLN A 905 9.64 66.08 -49.72
N PRO A 906 10.66 66.29 -48.86
CA PRO A 906 11.16 65.24 -47.98
C PRO A 906 10.08 64.85 -46.94
N LEU A 907 9.98 63.56 -46.64
CA LEU A 907 9.07 63.08 -45.60
C LEU A 907 9.60 63.49 -44.21
N PRO A 908 8.77 64.09 -43.35
CA PRO A 908 9.11 64.28 -41.95
C PRO A 908 9.30 62.94 -41.23
N ALA A 909 10.13 62.90 -40.18
CA ALA A 909 10.54 61.67 -39.50
C ALA A 909 9.37 60.73 -39.10
N ALA A 910 8.25 61.28 -38.64
CA ALA A 910 7.06 60.51 -38.26
C ALA A 910 6.39 59.78 -39.44
N LEU A 911 6.53 60.32 -40.65
CA LEU A 911 5.95 59.83 -41.89
C LEU A 911 6.95 59.04 -42.75
N ASP A 912 8.24 59.09 -42.39
CA ASP A 912 9.34 58.32 -43.01
C ASP A 912 9.72 57.06 -42.20
N ASP A 913 8.97 56.77 -41.13
CA ASP A 913 9.12 55.58 -40.30
C ASP A 913 8.68 54.29 -41.04
N ASP A 914 9.13 53.13 -40.56
CA ASP A 914 8.75 51.81 -41.10
C ASP A 914 7.22 51.56 -40.98
N GLU A 915 6.58 52.14 -39.95
CA GLU A 915 5.14 52.10 -39.72
C GLU A 915 4.59 53.51 -39.48
N PRO A 916 4.45 54.33 -40.54
CA PRO A 916 4.19 55.76 -40.41
C PRO A 916 2.83 56.04 -39.77
N ALA A 917 1.83 55.19 -39.99
CA ALA A 917 0.52 55.35 -39.37
C ALA A 917 0.56 55.14 -37.84
N GLU A 918 1.30 54.14 -37.35
CA GLU A 918 1.46 53.89 -35.91
C GLU A 918 2.31 54.98 -35.24
N SER A 919 3.36 55.45 -35.93
CA SER A 919 4.16 56.58 -35.45
C SER A 919 3.34 57.88 -35.35
N VAL A 920 2.46 58.16 -36.31
CA VAL A 920 1.50 59.28 -36.22
C VAL A 920 0.46 59.06 -35.13
N ILE A 921 -0.07 57.84 -34.95
CA ILE A 921 -1.00 57.53 -33.85
C ILE A 921 -0.35 57.84 -32.50
N ARG A 922 0.90 57.41 -32.26
CA ARG A 922 1.64 57.69 -31.02
C ARG A 922 1.83 59.19 -30.78
N LEU A 923 2.18 59.95 -31.81
CA LEU A 923 2.36 61.40 -31.70
C LEU A 923 1.05 62.13 -31.36
N LEU A 924 -0.04 61.77 -32.05
CA LEU A 924 -1.35 62.36 -31.80
C LEU A 924 -1.91 61.95 -30.44
N ASP A 925 -1.66 60.72 -29.99
CA ASP A 925 -2.05 60.26 -28.64
C ASP A 925 -1.28 61.01 -27.55
N ALA A 926 0.04 61.18 -27.73
CA ALA A 926 0.89 61.94 -26.81
C ALA A 926 0.52 63.44 -26.76
N ALA A 927 0.05 64.01 -27.85
CA ALA A 927 -0.44 65.39 -27.91
C ALA A 927 -1.89 65.55 -27.39
N GLY A 928 -2.58 64.45 -27.10
CA GLY A 928 -3.99 64.42 -26.71
C GLY A 928 -4.99 64.63 -27.85
N ALA A 929 -4.56 64.63 -29.11
CA ALA A 929 -5.43 64.96 -30.25
C ALA A 929 -6.49 63.89 -30.59
N LEU A 930 -6.31 62.64 -30.14
CA LEU A 930 -7.19 61.52 -30.49
C LEU A 930 -8.50 61.46 -29.69
N ASP A 931 -8.61 62.19 -28.58
CA ASP A 931 -9.70 61.97 -27.61
C ASP A 931 -10.81 63.04 -27.64
N PHE A 932 -10.65 64.17 -28.34
CA PHE A 932 -11.59 65.30 -28.23
C PHE A 932 -12.68 65.32 -29.30
N ARG A 933 -12.32 65.25 -30.59
CA ARG A 933 -13.25 65.25 -31.74
C ARG A 933 -12.83 64.22 -32.78
N LEU A 934 -13.73 63.88 -33.70
CA LEU A 934 -13.40 63.02 -34.84
C LEU A 934 -12.46 63.79 -35.78
N LEU A 935 -11.34 63.17 -36.15
CA LEU A 935 -10.33 63.79 -37.00
C LEU A 935 -10.57 63.43 -38.47
N GLY A 936 -10.70 64.43 -39.32
CA GLY A 936 -10.62 64.27 -40.77
C GLY A 936 -9.18 64.28 -41.29
N PRO A 937 -8.97 63.96 -42.58
CA PRO A 937 -7.64 64.02 -43.21
C PRO A 937 -6.95 65.38 -43.11
N ASP A 938 -7.70 66.48 -43.25
CA ASP A 938 -7.17 67.85 -43.08
C ASP A 938 -6.83 68.16 -41.62
N ASP A 939 -7.59 67.64 -40.66
CA ASP A 939 -7.29 67.80 -39.23
C ASP A 939 -6.00 67.07 -38.86
N ILE A 940 -5.77 65.89 -39.42
CA ILE A 940 -4.53 65.11 -39.23
C ILE A 940 -3.34 65.90 -39.81
N ALA A 941 -3.46 66.46 -41.01
CA ALA A 941 -2.41 67.29 -41.60
C ALA A 941 -2.13 68.55 -40.77
N ALA A 942 -3.18 69.20 -40.26
CA ALA A 942 -3.05 70.39 -39.41
C ALA A 942 -2.42 70.09 -38.05
N TRP A 943 -2.75 68.94 -37.43
CA TRP A 943 -2.10 68.49 -36.20
C TRP A 943 -0.63 68.11 -36.43
N LEU A 944 -0.31 67.43 -37.53
CA LEU A 944 1.07 67.14 -37.90
C LEU A 944 1.88 68.42 -38.12
N ALA A 945 1.28 69.45 -38.72
CA ALA A 945 1.91 70.76 -38.86
C ALA A 945 2.12 71.46 -37.50
N ALA A 946 1.12 71.46 -36.63
CA ALA A 946 1.22 72.02 -35.28
C ALA A 946 2.29 71.33 -34.41
N LEU A 947 2.49 70.03 -34.60
CA LEU A 947 3.51 69.23 -33.91
C LEU A 947 4.89 69.25 -34.59
N GLY A 948 5.07 70.01 -35.67
CA GLY A 948 6.34 70.12 -36.39
C GLY A 948 6.71 68.91 -37.28
N HIS A 949 5.75 68.02 -37.55
CA HIS A 949 5.89 66.83 -38.39
C HIS A 949 5.21 66.99 -39.77
N TRP A 950 5.29 68.19 -40.35
CA TRP A 950 4.82 68.52 -41.70
C TRP A 950 5.89 69.31 -42.47
N PRO A 951 6.03 69.13 -43.80
CA PRO A 951 7.05 69.85 -44.58
C PRO A 951 6.90 71.38 -44.50
N SER A 952 8.02 72.09 -44.33
CA SER A 952 8.03 73.55 -44.25
C SER A 952 7.59 74.19 -45.57
N GLY A 953 6.66 75.14 -45.51
CA GLY A 953 6.14 75.85 -46.69
C GLY A 953 5.04 75.11 -47.47
N MET A 954 4.66 73.89 -47.04
CA MET A 954 3.55 73.14 -47.61
C MET A 954 2.25 73.45 -46.85
N PRO A 955 1.12 73.78 -47.53
CA PRO A 955 -0.17 73.98 -46.86
C PRO A 955 -0.58 72.76 -46.02
N ALA A 956 -1.12 72.95 -44.83
CA ALA A 956 -1.57 71.84 -43.97
C ALA A 956 -2.96 71.34 -44.42
N SER A 957 -3.01 70.69 -45.58
CA SER A 957 -4.23 70.10 -46.15
C SER A 957 -3.92 68.76 -46.81
N ALA A 958 -4.90 67.86 -46.77
CA ALA A 958 -4.89 66.57 -47.44
C ALA A 958 -5.43 66.64 -48.88
N ASP A 959 -6.03 67.77 -49.31
CA ASP A 959 -6.61 67.92 -50.64
C ASP A 959 -5.52 68.14 -51.72
N PRO A 960 -5.36 67.21 -52.69
CA PRO A 960 -4.38 67.36 -53.77
C PRO A 960 -4.55 68.64 -54.61
N ALA A 961 -5.76 69.21 -54.70
CA ALA A 961 -6.02 70.43 -55.46
C ALA A 961 -5.35 71.66 -54.80
N VAL A 962 -5.28 71.70 -53.47
CA VAL A 962 -4.60 72.76 -52.71
C VAL A 962 -3.09 72.78 -53.00
N HIS A 963 -2.53 71.60 -53.27
CA HIS A 963 -1.10 71.42 -53.59
C HIS A 963 -0.76 71.51 -55.07
N ARG A 964 -1.77 71.75 -55.94
CA ARG A 964 -1.63 71.77 -57.41
C ARG A 964 -1.07 70.46 -57.98
N VAL A 965 -1.33 69.33 -57.32
CA VAL A 965 -0.91 67.99 -57.77
C VAL A 965 -1.95 67.41 -58.71
N THR A 966 -1.51 66.92 -59.88
CA THR A 966 -2.40 66.26 -60.84
C THR A 966 -2.67 64.80 -60.43
N ALA A 967 -3.76 64.21 -60.92
CA ALA A 967 -4.09 62.80 -60.65
C ALA A 967 -2.95 61.83 -61.02
N ALA A 968 -2.20 62.12 -62.10
CA ALA A 968 -1.02 61.35 -62.49
C ALA A 968 0.17 61.53 -61.52
N GLY A 969 0.34 62.73 -60.94
CA GLY A 969 1.36 62.99 -59.93
C GLY A 969 1.10 62.24 -58.62
N LEU A 970 -0.15 62.18 -58.17
CA LEU A 970 -0.55 61.45 -56.97
C LEU A 970 -0.34 59.93 -57.13
N GLU A 971 -0.69 59.39 -58.29
CA GLU A 971 -0.50 57.96 -58.60
C GLU A 971 0.99 57.56 -58.65
N ASN A 972 1.86 58.44 -59.15
CA ASN A 972 3.30 58.26 -59.08
C ASN A 972 3.82 58.30 -57.62
N GLY A 973 3.24 59.16 -56.78
CA GLY A 973 3.51 59.20 -55.34
C GLY A 973 3.12 57.92 -54.61
N ARG A 974 1.97 57.32 -54.95
CA ARG A 974 1.53 56.00 -54.43
C ARG A 974 2.47 54.88 -54.85
N ARG A 975 2.85 54.79 -56.12
CA ARG A 975 3.79 53.77 -56.64
C ARG A 975 5.18 53.87 -56.02
N ALA A 976 5.62 55.08 -55.67
CA ALA A 976 6.88 55.26 -54.93
C ALA A 976 6.80 54.75 -53.48
N ALA A 977 5.61 54.59 -52.90
CA ALA A 977 5.37 54.13 -51.52
C ALA A 977 5.27 52.59 -51.37
N ASP A 978 5.06 51.85 -52.45
CA ASP A 978 4.95 50.38 -52.45
C ASP A 978 6.18 49.58 -51.95
N PRO A 979 7.45 49.99 -52.18
CA PRO A 979 8.60 49.19 -51.79
C PRO A 979 8.79 49.06 -50.26
N ALA A 980 8.30 50.04 -49.49
CA ALA A 980 8.37 50.03 -48.02
C ALA A 980 7.32 49.07 -47.42
N ARG A 981 6.11 49.05 -47.99
CA ARG A 981 5.00 48.18 -47.60
C ARG A 981 5.34 46.70 -47.76
N ALA A 982 6.01 46.35 -48.86
CA ALA A 982 6.45 44.98 -49.14
C ALA A 982 7.56 44.46 -48.18
N ARG A 983 8.39 45.34 -47.61
CA ARG A 983 9.44 44.97 -46.65
C ARG A 983 8.89 44.73 -45.24
N SER A 984 7.97 45.58 -44.77
CA SER A 984 7.32 45.39 -43.45
C SER A 984 6.41 44.16 -43.43
N GLU A 985 5.69 43.87 -44.52
CA GLU A 985 4.92 42.62 -44.63
C GLU A 985 5.81 41.37 -44.60
N ARG A 986 7.01 41.42 -45.18
CA ARG A 986 7.96 40.31 -45.17
C ARG A 986 8.58 40.08 -43.78
N ARG A 987 8.87 41.14 -43.02
CA ARG A 987 9.38 41.03 -41.64
C ARG A 987 8.34 40.49 -40.65
N ARG A 988 7.07 40.86 -40.80
CA ARG A 988 5.96 40.33 -39.98
C ARG A 988 5.65 38.85 -40.22
N ARG A 989 6.20 38.25 -41.29
CA ARG A 989 6.01 36.84 -41.71
C ARG A 989 7.14 35.92 -41.27
N ILE A 990 8.17 36.41 -40.58
CA ILE A 990 9.34 35.63 -40.17
C ILE A 990 9.33 35.45 -38.65
N VAL A 991 9.40 34.20 -38.19
CA VAL A 991 9.57 33.85 -36.77
C VAL A 991 10.95 33.23 -36.58
N THR A 992 11.68 33.64 -35.54
CA THR A 992 13.02 33.13 -35.24
C THR A 992 12.94 32.08 -34.14
N VAL A 993 13.39 30.85 -34.42
CA VAL A 993 13.48 29.75 -33.43
C VAL A 993 14.91 29.21 -33.46
N ALA A 994 15.57 29.18 -32.30
CA ALA A 994 16.96 28.72 -32.13
C ALA A 994 17.98 29.37 -33.11
N GLY A 995 17.77 30.64 -33.50
CA GLY A 995 18.65 31.37 -34.40
C GLY A 995 18.40 31.16 -35.90
N LYS A 996 17.38 30.40 -36.29
CA LYS A 996 16.95 30.22 -37.69
C LYS A 996 15.66 31.01 -37.95
N GLU A 997 15.67 31.84 -38.99
CA GLU A 997 14.51 32.61 -39.46
C GLU A 997 13.61 31.74 -40.36
N ILE A 998 12.34 31.58 -40.00
CA ILE A 998 11.38 30.71 -40.71
C ILE A 998 10.16 31.54 -41.13
N ASP A 999 9.80 31.49 -42.42
CA ASP A 999 8.63 32.18 -42.99
C ASP A 999 7.35 31.36 -42.78
N VAL A 1000 6.34 31.93 -42.11
CA VAL A 1000 5.13 31.20 -41.69
C VAL A 1000 4.14 30.94 -42.86
N HIS A 1001 4.37 31.51 -44.05
CA HIS A 1001 3.43 31.41 -45.18
C HIS A 1001 3.73 30.28 -46.19
N THR A 1002 4.90 29.64 -46.14
CA THR A 1002 5.22 28.50 -47.05
C THR A 1002 4.39 27.25 -46.75
N GLY A 1003 3.66 27.20 -45.63
CA GLY A 1003 2.68 26.15 -45.33
C GLY A 1003 3.28 24.81 -44.89
N ASP A 1004 4.61 24.71 -44.79
CA ASP A 1004 5.30 23.52 -44.30
C ASP A 1004 5.67 23.68 -42.81
N PHE A 1005 4.69 23.41 -41.93
CA PHE A 1005 4.90 23.42 -40.47
C PHE A 1005 5.81 22.27 -39.99
N GLY A 1006 6.23 21.36 -40.89
CA GLY A 1006 7.16 20.28 -40.56
C GLY A 1006 8.53 20.80 -40.14
N GLU A 1007 9.02 21.86 -40.79
CA GLU A 1007 10.33 22.44 -40.47
C GLU A 1007 10.34 23.16 -39.11
N LEU A 1008 9.25 23.86 -38.78
CA LEU A 1008 9.04 24.51 -37.47
C LEU A 1008 8.93 23.47 -36.35
N THR A 1009 8.17 22.39 -36.58
CA THR A 1009 7.98 21.32 -35.59
C THR A 1009 9.27 20.55 -35.33
N ALA A 1010 10.04 20.28 -36.39
CA ALA A 1010 11.33 19.59 -36.28
C ALA A 1010 12.40 20.42 -35.56
N GLU A 1011 12.37 21.75 -35.65
CA GLU A 1011 13.27 22.61 -34.87
C GLU A 1011 12.82 22.82 -33.42
N LEU A 1012 11.51 22.92 -33.17
CA LEU A 1012 10.98 22.93 -31.80
C LEU A 1012 11.31 21.62 -31.06
N GLN A 1013 11.17 20.48 -31.74
CA GLN A 1013 11.54 19.18 -31.19
C GLN A 1013 13.04 19.09 -30.90
N ARG A 1014 13.90 19.59 -31.82
CA ARG A 1014 15.35 19.64 -31.58
C ARG A 1014 15.75 20.58 -30.45
N ALA A 1015 15.06 21.70 -30.28
CA ALA A 1015 15.29 22.62 -29.17
C ALA A 1015 14.87 22.00 -27.82
N LEU A 1016 13.74 21.28 -27.78
CA LEU A 1016 13.26 20.54 -26.61
C LEU A 1016 14.15 19.33 -26.26
N ASP A 1017 14.66 18.62 -27.26
CA ASP A 1017 15.58 17.50 -27.05
C ASP A 1017 16.97 17.97 -26.58
N ALA A 1018 17.39 19.19 -26.94
CA ALA A 1018 18.65 19.80 -26.53
C ALA A 1018 18.59 20.45 -25.13
N ASP A 1019 17.43 20.97 -24.72
CA ASP A 1019 17.19 21.46 -23.35
C ASP A 1019 15.80 21.01 -22.84
N PRO A 1020 15.73 19.86 -22.14
CA PRO A 1020 14.47 19.31 -21.63
C PRO A 1020 13.79 20.16 -20.55
N ARG A 1021 14.43 21.24 -20.07
CA ARG A 1021 13.89 22.15 -19.04
C ARG A 1021 12.94 23.22 -19.58
N LEU A 1022 12.67 23.21 -20.89
CA LEU A 1022 11.64 24.02 -21.52
C LEU A 1022 10.22 23.45 -21.33
N LEU A 1023 10.10 22.28 -20.69
CA LEU A 1023 8.88 21.69 -20.10
C LEU A 1023 8.96 21.78 -18.58
#